data_AF-A0A819JPK4-F1
#
_entry.id   AF-A0A819JPK4-F1
#
_cell.length_a   1.000
_cell.length_b   1.000
_cell.length_c   1.000
_cell.angle_alpha   90.00
_cell.angle_beta   90.00
_cell.angle_gamma   90.00
#
_symmetry.space_group_name_H-M   'P 1'
#
loop_
_entity.id
_entity.type
_entity.pdbx_description
1 polymer ?
#
loop_
_entity_poly.entity_id
_entity_poly.type
_entity_poly.pdbx_seq_one_letter_code
_entity_poly.pdbx_strand_id
1 'polypeptide(L)'
;MNALRDEDRRVRNYACEVFGKLGEKAATNEVITGLMNSLRDEDFNVRANACAALENIGEKAATKNVIAGLMNALREGNRNVEMSAFDALGKMGKKAATNEVIAGLLNALRDEDGRVRANVYGVISMMGEKAATNEVIAGLFDALRDEDDGVRENACLVLQNIGEKAATNEVIAGLANVLRDKNSNVRQYACEALKNMGEKAATTEVITCLVNMLADEKSDDDEYGTAVLEWALCSHCELKGLDSNVVSKLHSYIKRSTSITLARVPSEQLVKAANGTTELALIIATTTLEFGGQVSTQASNIYGMMTLKAPSLLSITTSEKELNELRVPIDLVCVVDQSGSMQGEKIALLKKTLDYIIDQMNSLDRLAIVSFDTKAYDRSNGLNMMTHAKQQTLHTAVAQNIHAGGGTYIGSGLEMGIRMLINRRTKNPVGAMLLLTDGQDNQHHDYSQLMRTLPDGVVCHTFGYGLGHRAALLSQLAEQGHGGTFTFIDQVDSIALAFATARGTLFTCVAQNLNVKLDFDGSYAVTHSHSIYRHEPALLPSSQITFKLNDLNSEESRNLVFQLNVPALVEQPNNNDIIGRVSIEYTDAINGRQIHTPTIPFLLVHPAQLTPDSPLLVINYALDLQRNRAETSRVLKEAVNEPNYERARELLNAQLAKIRSSVSAQDPLCQQLIRDLEYQYTSQYELRTTMTNMYM
;
A
#
# COMPACT_ATOMS: atom_id res chain seq x y z
N MET A 1 54.73 3.88 -45.31
CA MET A 1 54.09 5.00 -46.04
C MET A 1 54.14 4.81 -47.55
N ASN A 2 55.33 4.73 -48.19
CA ASN A 2 55.41 4.54 -49.66
C ASN A 2 54.71 3.26 -50.16
N ALA A 3 54.70 2.20 -49.36
CA ALA A 3 54.00 0.95 -49.67
C ALA A 3 52.48 1.08 -49.85
N LEU A 4 51.84 2.14 -49.34
CA LEU A 4 50.41 2.40 -49.58
C LEU A 4 50.13 2.93 -51.01
N ARG A 5 51.18 3.32 -51.75
CA ARG A 5 51.10 3.86 -53.12
C ARG A 5 51.87 3.00 -54.11
N ASP A 6 52.18 1.76 -53.74
CA ASP A 6 52.93 0.82 -54.58
C ASP A 6 52.09 0.39 -55.80
N GLU A 7 52.74 0.07 -56.92
CA GLU A 7 52.04 -0.42 -58.11
C GLU A 7 51.41 -1.80 -57.87
N ASP A 8 52.02 -2.64 -57.01
CA ASP A 8 51.48 -3.95 -56.67
C ASP A 8 50.38 -3.85 -55.60
N ARG A 9 49.16 -4.23 -56.00
CA ARG A 9 47.99 -4.35 -55.12
C ARG A 9 48.27 -5.16 -53.85
N ARG A 10 49.12 -6.18 -53.90
CA ARG A 10 49.48 -7.00 -52.72
C ARG A 10 50.30 -6.21 -51.72
N VAL A 11 51.23 -5.37 -52.20
CA VAL A 11 52.06 -4.51 -51.35
C VAL A 11 51.18 -3.44 -50.68
N ARG A 12 50.26 -2.83 -51.43
CA ARG A 12 49.26 -1.90 -50.88
C ARG A 12 48.36 -2.57 -49.83
N ASN A 13 47.94 -3.81 -50.10
CA ASN A 13 47.10 -4.60 -49.21
C ASN A 13 47.79 -4.90 -47.87
N TYR A 14 49.01 -5.44 -47.93
CA TYR A 14 49.80 -5.73 -46.74
C TYR A 14 50.14 -4.46 -45.95
N ALA A 15 50.37 -3.34 -46.64
CA ALA A 15 50.60 -2.07 -45.96
C ALA A 15 49.39 -1.65 -45.10
N CYS A 16 48.16 -1.80 -45.61
CA CYS A 16 46.95 -1.53 -44.85
C CYS A 16 46.82 -2.48 -43.64
N GLU A 17 47.05 -3.78 -43.83
CA GLU A 17 47.00 -4.78 -42.75
C GLU A 17 48.01 -4.48 -41.63
N VAL A 18 49.23 -4.08 -41.98
CA VAL A 18 50.27 -3.72 -41.01
C VAL A 18 49.85 -2.50 -40.19
N PHE A 19 49.28 -1.47 -40.82
CA PHE A 19 48.78 -0.31 -40.10
C PHE A 19 47.58 -0.66 -39.21
N GLY A 20 46.70 -1.56 -39.63
CA GLY A 20 45.62 -2.08 -38.79
C GLY A 20 46.13 -2.80 -37.55
N LYS A 21 47.15 -3.68 -37.68
CA LYS A 21 47.76 -4.37 -36.53
C LYS A 21 48.47 -3.44 -35.55
N LEU A 22 48.96 -2.30 -36.02
CA LEU A 22 49.52 -1.25 -35.15
C LEU A 22 48.43 -0.50 -34.36
N GLY A 23 47.19 -0.52 -34.85
CA GLY A 23 46.01 0.10 -34.23
C GLY A 23 46.22 1.58 -33.91
N GLU A 24 45.78 2.00 -32.72
CA GLU A 24 45.91 3.39 -32.27
C GLU A 24 47.34 3.97 -32.31
N LYS A 25 48.38 3.13 -32.25
CA LYS A 25 49.79 3.59 -32.30
C LYS A 25 50.19 4.11 -33.67
N ALA A 26 49.46 3.74 -34.72
CA ALA A 26 49.66 4.23 -36.07
C ALA A 26 48.88 5.53 -36.38
N ALA A 27 48.21 6.13 -35.41
CA ALA A 27 47.35 7.31 -35.57
C ALA A 27 48.12 8.62 -35.83
N THR A 28 48.88 8.69 -36.93
CA THR A 28 49.51 9.91 -37.42
C THR A 28 48.75 10.48 -38.62
N ASN A 29 48.82 11.80 -38.82
CA ASN A 29 48.13 12.46 -39.94
C ASN A 29 48.53 11.89 -41.30
N GLU A 30 49.80 11.50 -41.47
CA GLU A 30 50.29 10.91 -42.70
C GLU A 30 49.68 9.52 -42.96
N VAL A 31 49.63 8.66 -41.94
CA VAL A 31 49.03 7.31 -42.04
C VAL A 31 47.54 7.41 -42.32
N ILE A 32 46.82 8.28 -41.60
CA ILE A 32 45.38 8.51 -41.81
C ILE A 32 45.12 9.02 -43.24
N THR A 33 45.95 9.94 -43.74
CA THR A 33 45.85 10.44 -45.13
C THR A 33 46.19 9.36 -46.15
N GLY A 34 47.16 8.50 -45.86
CA GLY A 34 47.49 7.33 -46.69
C GLY A 34 46.33 6.36 -46.81
N LEU A 35 45.77 5.93 -45.67
CA LEU A 35 44.62 5.02 -45.61
C LEU A 35 43.37 5.63 -46.25
N MET A 36 43.14 6.94 -46.09
CA MET A 36 42.05 7.66 -46.77
C MET A 36 42.15 7.57 -48.30
N ASN A 37 43.35 7.62 -48.87
CA ASN A 37 43.52 7.44 -50.31
C ASN A 37 43.29 5.98 -50.72
N SER A 38 43.71 5.02 -49.88
CA SER A 38 43.47 3.59 -50.09
C SER A 38 41.99 3.19 -50.03
N LEU A 39 41.11 4.02 -49.45
CA LEU A 39 39.65 3.85 -49.56
C LEU A 39 39.14 4.02 -51.00
N ARG A 40 39.93 4.61 -51.90
CA ARG A 40 39.58 4.80 -53.33
C ARG A 40 40.43 3.92 -54.26
N ASP A 41 41.05 2.87 -53.71
CA ASP A 41 41.90 1.97 -54.49
C ASP A 41 41.08 1.17 -55.51
N GLU A 42 41.69 0.80 -56.63
CA GLU A 42 41.07 -0.05 -57.65
C GLU A 42 40.72 -1.45 -57.10
N ASP A 43 41.53 -2.00 -56.19
CA ASP A 43 41.35 -3.34 -55.64
C ASP A 43 40.48 -3.32 -54.38
N PHE A 44 39.40 -4.09 -54.40
CA PHE A 44 38.44 -4.15 -53.30
C PHE A 44 39.02 -4.71 -51.99
N ASN A 45 40.06 -5.56 -52.04
CA ASN A 45 40.72 -6.06 -50.83
C ASN A 45 41.55 -4.96 -50.17
N VAL A 46 42.20 -4.11 -50.98
CA VAL A 46 42.94 -2.95 -50.48
C VAL A 46 41.98 -1.98 -49.81
N ARG A 47 40.80 -1.72 -50.43
CA ARG A 47 39.75 -0.89 -49.82
C ARG A 47 39.23 -1.46 -48.50
N ALA A 48 38.89 -2.76 -48.47
CA ALA A 48 38.40 -3.41 -47.25
C ALA A 48 39.44 -3.39 -46.12
N ASN A 49 40.72 -3.67 -46.42
CA ASN A 49 41.78 -3.61 -45.42
C ASN A 49 42.12 -2.17 -45.00
N ALA A 50 41.90 -1.17 -45.87
CA ALA A 50 41.99 0.23 -45.47
C ALA A 50 40.88 0.60 -44.47
N CYS A 51 39.65 0.14 -44.68
CA CYS A 51 38.55 0.26 -43.71
C CYS A 51 38.90 -0.42 -42.38
N ALA A 52 39.35 -1.68 -42.39
CA ALA A 52 39.74 -2.41 -41.19
C ALA A 52 40.94 -1.76 -40.46
N ALA A 53 41.87 -1.15 -41.19
CA ALA A 53 42.95 -0.39 -40.58
C ALA A 53 42.44 0.86 -39.86
N LEU A 54 41.51 1.58 -40.47
CA LEU A 54 40.86 2.75 -39.86
C LEU A 54 39.99 2.37 -38.66
N GLU A 55 39.31 1.22 -38.71
CA GLU A 55 38.58 0.63 -37.60
C GLU A 55 39.49 0.41 -36.37
N ASN A 56 40.64 -0.24 -36.57
CA ASN A 56 41.60 -0.52 -35.51
C ASN A 56 42.32 0.73 -34.96
N ILE A 57 42.35 1.83 -35.73
CA ILE A 57 42.83 3.14 -35.26
C ILE A 57 41.75 3.85 -34.40
N GLY A 58 40.46 3.56 -34.64
CA GLY A 58 39.33 4.02 -33.84
C GLY A 58 39.10 5.54 -33.89
N GLU A 59 38.70 6.13 -32.76
CA GLU A 59 38.32 7.55 -32.66
C GLU A 59 39.41 8.57 -33.08
N LYS A 60 40.68 8.16 -33.17
CA LYS A 60 41.78 9.03 -33.61
C LYS A 60 41.81 9.21 -35.13
N ALA A 61 41.21 8.28 -35.89
CA ALA A 61 41.07 8.38 -37.34
C ALA A 61 39.84 9.19 -37.79
N ALA A 62 38.95 9.57 -36.87
CA ALA A 62 37.67 10.23 -37.13
C ALA A 62 37.83 11.70 -37.59
N THR A 63 38.35 11.90 -38.80
CA THR A 63 38.43 13.20 -39.49
C THR A 63 37.31 13.33 -40.53
N LYS A 64 36.89 14.56 -40.84
CA LYS A 64 35.81 14.82 -41.83
C LYS A 64 36.04 14.13 -43.18
N ASN A 65 37.30 14.11 -43.66
CA ASN A 65 37.65 13.51 -44.94
C ASN A 65 37.63 11.98 -44.91
N VAL A 66 38.03 11.37 -43.79
CA VAL A 66 37.95 9.91 -43.60
C VAL A 66 36.48 9.48 -43.54
N ILE A 67 35.65 10.20 -42.78
CA ILE A 67 34.22 9.94 -42.71
C ILE A 67 33.57 10.03 -44.10
N ALA A 68 33.86 11.07 -44.88
CA ALA A 68 33.37 11.19 -46.25
C ALA A 68 33.87 10.06 -47.17
N GLY A 69 35.11 9.59 -46.97
CA GLY A 69 35.66 8.44 -47.67
C GLY A 69 34.91 7.15 -47.36
N LEU A 70 34.63 6.87 -46.08
CA LEU A 70 33.86 5.70 -45.64
C LEU A 70 32.41 5.75 -46.14
N MET A 71 31.79 6.95 -46.16
CA MET A 71 30.44 7.13 -46.72
C MET A 71 30.36 6.84 -48.21
N ASN A 72 31.44 7.07 -48.97
CA ASN A 72 31.51 6.65 -50.37
C ASN A 72 31.70 5.14 -50.48
N ALA A 73 32.54 4.54 -49.63
CA ALA A 73 32.76 3.09 -49.61
C ALA A 73 31.47 2.29 -49.35
N LEU A 74 30.52 2.86 -48.60
CA LEU A 74 29.17 2.31 -48.40
C LEU A 74 28.30 2.26 -49.68
N ARG A 75 28.71 2.91 -50.78
CA ARG A 75 27.95 2.98 -52.05
C ARG A 75 28.60 2.22 -53.20
N GLU A 76 29.72 1.54 -52.95
CA GLU A 76 30.58 0.96 -54.00
C GLU A 76 30.14 -0.44 -54.46
N GLY A 77 29.06 -1.00 -53.92
CA GLY A 77 28.45 -2.25 -54.38
C GLY A 77 29.24 -3.52 -54.04
N ASN A 78 30.32 -3.42 -53.26
CA ASN A 78 31.06 -4.57 -52.76
C ASN A 78 30.77 -4.78 -51.27
N ARG A 79 30.04 -5.86 -50.97
CA ARG A 79 29.57 -6.18 -49.62
C ARG A 79 30.65 -6.25 -48.54
N ASN A 80 31.86 -6.71 -48.89
CA ASN A 80 32.96 -6.78 -47.92
C ASN A 80 33.49 -5.39 -47.57
N VAL A 81 33.60 -4.50 -48.56
CA VAL A 81 34.05 -3.12 -48.37
C VAL A 81 33.00 -2.33 -47.58
N GLU A 82 31.72 -2.54 -47.89
CA GLU A 82 30.58 -1.95 -47.18
C GLU A 82 30.57 -2.36 -45.70
N MET A 83 30.72 -3.65 -45.41
CA MET A 83 30.76 -4.17 -44.04
C MET A 83 31.91 -3.57 -43.23
N SER A 84 33.14 -3.60 -43.78
CA SER A 84 34.28 -2.99 -43.10
C SER A 84 34.14 -1.47 -42.93
N ALA A 85 33.43 -0.79 -43.83
CA ALA A 85 33.14 0.64 -43.70
C ALA A 85 32.14 0.93 -42.58
N PHE A 86 31.12 0.08 -42.38
CA PHE A 86 30.23 0.16 -41.21
C PHE A 86 31.00 -0.02 -39.90
N ASP A 87 31.81 -1.08 -39.79
CA ASP A 87 32.61 -1.35 -38.58
C ASP A 87 33.54 -0.19 -38.24
N ALA A 88 34.21 0.37 -39.25
CA ALA A 88 35.08 1.53 -39.10
C ALA A 88 34.31 2.77 -38.61
N LEU A 89 33.13 3.06 -39.16
CA LEU A 89 32.28 4.16 -38.70
C LEU A 89 31.79 3.94 -37.26
N GLY A 90 31.44 2.71 -36.89
CA GLY A 90 31.03 2.35 -35.52
C GLY A 90 32.14 2.58 -34.49
N LYS A 91 33.37 2.11 -34.79
CA LYS A 91 34.54 2.30 -33.90
C LYS A 91 35.04 3.74 -33.80
N MET A 92 34.66 4.61 -34.74
CA MET A 92 34.88 6.05 -34.64
C MET A 92 33.89 6.74 -33.66
N GLY A 93 32.84 6.02 -33.25
CA GLY A 93 31.94 6.38 -32.15
C GLY A 93 31.30 7.77 -32.30
N LYS A 94 31.25 8.51 -31.18
CA LYS A 94 30.58 9.82 -31.08
C LYS A 94 31.13 10.91 -32.01
N LYS A 95 32.32 10.73 -32.58
CA LYS A 95 32.93 11.68 -33.54
C LYS A 95 32.43 11.50 -34.96
N ALA A 96 31.97 10.30 -35.31
CA ALA A 96 31.38 10.00 -36.63
C ALA A 96 29.90 10.36 -36.71
N ALA A 97 29.23 10.61 -35.58
CA ALA A 97 27.82 10.99 -35.47
C ALA A 97 27.55 12.41 -36.01
N THR A 98 27.65 12.58 -37.33
CA THR A 98 27.32 13.81 -38.06
C THR A 98 26.03 13.62 -38.86
N ASN A 99 25.30 14.70 -39.15
CA ASN A 99 24.02 14.64 -39.87
C ASN A 99 24.15 13.95 -41.25
N GLU A 100 25.28 14.14 -41.94
CA GLU A 100 25.55 13.49 -43.24
C GLU A 100 25.67 11.97 -43.11
N VAL A 101 26.33 11.49 -42.05
CA VAL A 101 26.48 10.07 -41.76
C VAL A 101 25.15 9.46 -41.37
N ILE A 102 24.40 10.12 -40.48
CA ILE A 102 23.06 9.68 -40.07
C ILE A 102 22.13 9.55 -41.28
N ALA A 103 22.11 10.55 -42.18
CA ALA A 103 21.29 10.50 -43.39
C ALA A 103 21.68 9.36 -44.36
N GLY A 104 22.97 9.03 -44.48
CA GLY A 104 23.39 7.89 -45.29
C GLY A 104 23.09 6.54 -44.64
N LEU A 105 23.23 6.43 -43.32
CA LEU A 105 22.81 5.24 -42.56
C LEU A 105 21.30 5.00 -42.70
N LEU A 106 20.47 6.04 -42.61
CA LEU A 106 19.03 5.94 -42.80
C LEU A 106 18.63 5.43 -44.20
N ASN A 107 19.40 5.75 -45.24
CA ASN A 107 19.16 5.19 -46.57
C ASN A 107 19.53 3.70 -46.63
N ALA A 108 20.62 3.29 -45.96
CA ALA A 108 21.05 1.90 -45.89
C ALA A 108 20.10 1.00 -45.07
N LEU A 109 19.23 1.59 -44.23
CA LEU A 109 18.13 0.85 -43.58
C LEU A 109 17.08 0.31 -44.55
N ARG A 110 17.05 0.80 -45.80
CA ARG A 110 16.11 0.35 -46.84
C ARG A 110 16.70 -0.73 -47.76
N ASP A 111 17.87 -1.27 -47.42
CA ASP A 111 18.51 -2.33 -48.18
C ASP A 111 17.73 -3.65 -48.09
N GLU A 112 17.72 -4.44 -49.16
CA GLU A 112 17.05 -5.74 -49.20
C GLU A 112 17.72 -6.77 -48.27
N ASP A 113 19.03 -6.64 -48.04
CA ASP A 113 19.80 -7.57 -47.20
C ASP A 113 19.65 -7.22 -45.70
N GLY A 114 19.08 -8.16 -44.94
CA GLY A 114 18.90 -8.03 -43.49
C GLY A 114 20.21 -7.80 -42.73
N ARG A 115 21.34 -8.30 -43.24
CA ARG A 115 22.66 -8.08 -42.61
C ARG A 115 23.13 -6.64 -42.75
N VAL A 116 22.86 -6.00 -43.88
CA VAL A 116 23.18 -4.58 -44.10
C VAL A 116 22.33 -3.74 -43.15
N ARG A 117 21.03 -4.03 -43.04
CA ARG A 117 20.14 -3.36 -42.08
C ARG A 117 20.60 -3.54 -40.63
N ALA A 118 20.98 -4.75 -40.23
CA ALA A 118 21.47 -5.06 -38.88
C ALA A 118 22.77 -4.29 -38.54
N ASN A 119 23.73 -4.25 -39.48
CA ASN A 119 25.00 -3.54 -39.29
C ASN A 119 24.79 -2.03 -39.11
N VAL A 120 23.84 -1.43 -39.84
CA VAL A 120 23.49 -0.02 -39.68
C VAL A 120 23.06 0.28 -38.25
N TYR A 121 22.21 -0.58 -37.66
CA TYR A 121 21.80 -0.43 -36.26
C TYR A 121 22.98 -0.61 -35.29
N GLY A 122 23.87 -1.56 -35.54
CA GLY A 122 25.12 -1.70 -34.77
C GLY A 122 25.95 -0.40 -34.75
N VAL A 123 26.11 0.26 -35.91
CA VAL A 123 26.83 1.53 -36.02
C VAL A 123 26.13 2.66 -35.26
N ILE A 124 24.80 2.76 -35.38
CA ILE A 124 24.00 3.74 -34.64
C ILE A 124 24.15 3.53 -33.13
N SER A 125 24.18 2.27 -32.68
CA SER A 125 24.39 1.89 -31.27
C SER A 125 25.71 2.44 -30.73
N MET A 126 26.80 2.28 -31.48
CA MET A 126 28.13 2.76 -31.10
C MET A 126 28.27 4.29 -31.17
N MET A 127 27.45 4.97 -31.97
CA MET A 127 27.37 6.43 -32.00
C MET A 127 26.66 7.02 -30.76
N GLY A 128 25.86 6.21 -30.06
CA GLY A 128 25.17 6.56 -28.82
C GLY A 128 24.18 7.71 -28.95
N GLU A 129 23.95 8.44 -27.85
CA GLU A 129 22.91 9.49 -27.75
C GLU A 129 22.94 10.57 -28.84
N LYS A 130 24.08 10.82 -29.51
CA LYS A 130 24.18 11.82 -30.58
C LYS A 130 23.45 11.41 -31.85
N ALA A 131 23.19 10.12 -32.04
CA ALA A 131 22.43 9.59 -33.17
C ALA A 131 20.91 9.58 -32.92
N ALA A 132 20.45 9.95 -31.72
CA ALA A 132 19.04 9.96 -31.32
C ALA A 132 18.25 11.13 -31.96
N THR A 133 18.12 11.10 -33.28
CA THR A 133 17.26 12.00 -34.06
C THR A 133 15.89 11.38 -34.25
N ASN A 134 14.86 12.20 -34.48
CA ASN A 134 13.49 11.71 -34.69
C ASN A 134 13.39 10.73 -35.87
N GLU A 135 14.19 10.94 -36.92
CA GLU A 135 14.23 10.06 -38.09
C GLU A 135 14.84 8.69 -37.77
N VAL A 136 15.88 8.65 -36.93
CA VAL A 136 16.47 7.40 -36.43
C VAL A 136 15.52 6.67 -35.50
N ILE A 137 14.79 7.38 -34.64
CA ILE A 137 13.78 6.78 -33.76
C ILE A 137 12.63 6.17 -34.58
N ALA A 138 12.17 6.84 -35.64
CA ALA A 138 11.17 6.30 -36.56
C ALA A 138 11.68 5.04 -37.29
N GLY A 139 12.93 5.06 -37.77
CA GLY A 139 13.55 3.89 -38.39
C GLY A 139 13.68 2.70 -37.42
N LEU A 140 14.07 2.97 -36.17
CA LEU A 140 14.15 1.94 -35.12
C LEU A 140 12.78 1.31 -34.84
N PHE A 141 11.71 2.11 -34.82
CA PHE A 141 10.35 1.61 -34.67
C PHE A 141 9.96 0.65 -35.82
N ASP A 142 10.30 0.98 -37.07
CA ASP A 142 10.06 0.10 -38.21
C ASP A 142 10.88 -1.20 -38.09
N ALA A 143 12.13 -1.13 -37.63
CA ALA A 143 12.99 -2.31 -37.46
C ALA A 143 12.57 -3.25 -36.33
N LEU A 144 11.82 -2.79 -35.33
CA LEU A 144 11.20 -3.71 -34.34
C LEU A 144 10.23 -4.71 -35.00
N ARG A 145 9.83 -4.48 -36.25
CA ARG A 145 8.90 -5.32 -37.03
C ARG A 145 9.57 -5.98 -38.24
N ASP A 146 10.90 -5.93 -38.34
CA ASP A 146 11.63 -6.55 -39.45
C ASP A 146 11.48 -8.07 -39.44
N GLU A 147 11.53 -8.70 -40.62
CA GLU A 147 11.44 -10.16 -40.75
C GLU A 147 12.70 -10.85 -40.18
N ASP A 148 13.86 -10.18 -40.28
CA ASP A 148 15.14 -10.67 -39.79
C ASP A 148 15.28 -10.45 -38.27
N ASP A 149 15.61 -11.51 -37.54
CA ASP A 149 15.73 -11.48 -36.08
C ASP A 149 16.97 -10.71 -35.61
N GLY A 150 18.06 -10.72 -36.37
CA GLY A 150 19.24 -9.91 -36.11
C GLY A 150 18.98 -8.41 -36.26
N VAL A 151 18.09 -8.00 -37.17
CA VAL A 151 17.63 -6.61 -37.29
C VAL A 151 16.81 -6.19 -36.06
N ARG A 152 15.87 -7.04 -35.62
CA ARG A 152 15.07 -6.77 -34.41
C ARG A 152 15.93 -6.71 -33.14
N GLU A 153 16.90 -7.62 -33.02
CA GLU A 153 17.86 -7.67 -31.91
C GLU A 153 18.67 -6.36 -31.81
N ASN A 154 19.28 -5.94 -32.92
CA ASN A 154 20.07 -4.70 -32.95
C ASN A 154 19.21 -3.46 -32.72
N ALA A 155 17.95 -3.43 -33.19
CA ALA A 155 17.04 -2.34 -32.92
C ALA A 155 16.76 -2.19 -31.41
N CYS A 156 16.51 -3.30 -30.70
CA CYS A 156 16.36 -3.30 -29.24
C CYS A 156 17.64 -2.84 -28.53
N LEU A 157 18.81 -3.31 -28.96
CA LEU A 157 20.11 -2.90 -28.40
C LEU A 157 20.38 -1.38 -28.58
N VAL A 158 20.04 -0.83 -29.76
CA VAL A 158 20.17 0.61 -30.00
C VAL A 158 19.24 1.40 -29.08
N LEU A 159 17.98 0.96 -28.95
CA LEU A 159 17.00 1.59 -28.08
C LEU A 159 17.43 1.55 -26.61
N GLN A 160 18.03 0.45 -26.16
CA GLN A 160 18.64 0.33 -24.83
C GLN A 160 19.76 1.34 -24.59
N ASN A 161 20.60 1.59 -25.60
CA ASN A 161 21.72 2.52 -25.50
C ASN A 161 21.31 3.99 -25.65
N ILE A 162 20.20 4.28 -26.36
CA ILE A 162 19.63 5.63 -26.44
C ILE A 162 18.87 5.98 -25.14
N GLY A 163 18.22 4.99 -24.50
CA GLY A 163 17.52 5.14 -23.23
C GLY A 163 16.33 6.11 -23.30
N GLU A 164 16.18 6.96 -22.28
CA GLU A 164 15.02 7.87 -22.10
C GLU A 164 14.73 8.78 -23.31
N LYS A 165 15.74 9.10 -24.13
CA LYS A 165 15.55 9.95 -25.34
C LYS A 165 14.71 9.26 -26.42
N ALA A 166 14.70 7.93 -26.45
CA ALA A 166 13.87 7.14 -27.37
C ALA A 166 12.51 6.74 -26.78
N ALA A 167 12.21 7.12 -25.52
CA ALA A 167 10.99 6.76 -24.81
C ALA A 167 9.76 7.55 -25.32
N THR A 168 9.37 7.26 -26.56
CA THR A 168 8.13 7.71 -27.19
C THR A 168 7.07 6.61 -27.07
N ASN A 169 5.78 6.99 -27.08
CA ASN A 169 4.69 6.01 -26.94
C ASN A 169 4.70 4.94 -28.05
N GLU A 170 5.07 5.32 -29.27
CA GLU A 170 5.18 4.41 -30.41
C GLU A 170 6.27 3.36 -30.18
N VAL A 171 7.46 3.79 -29.76
CA VAL A 171 8.58 2.88 -29.46
C VAL A 171 8.26 1.94 -28.29
N ILE A 172 7.62 2.46 -27.24
CA ILE A 172 7.22 1.65 -26.07
C ILE A 172 6.20 0.58 -26.50
N ALA A 173 5.19 0.94 -27.30
CA ALA A 173 4.23 -0.03 -27.85
C ALA A 173 4.89 -1.01 -28.83
N GLY A 174 5.89 -0.56 -29.59
CA GLY A 174 6.72 -1.42 -30.43
C GLY A 174 7.44 -2.48 -29.60
N LEU A 175 8.18 -2.07 -28.56
CA LEU A 175 8.89 -2.97 -27.66
C LEU A 175 7.94 -3.91 -26.91
N ALA A 176 6.76 -3.44 -26.50
CA ALA A 176 5.74 -4.28 -25.87
C ALA A 176 5.27 -5.44 -26.77
N ASN A 177 5.27 -5.25 -28.10
CA ASN A 177 5.01 -6.33 -29.06
C ASN A 177 6.20 -7.28 -29.21
N VAL A 178 7.43 -6.74 -29.17
CA VAL A 178 8.67 -7.53 -29.26
C VAL A 178 8.88 -8.44 -28.05
N LEU A 179 8.27 -8.16 -26.90
CA LEU A 179 8.21 -9.12 -25.78
C LEU A 179 7.56 -10.47 -26.14
N ARG A 180 6.86 -10.55 -27.29
CA ARG A 180 6.26 -11.79 -27.82
C ARG A 180 7.06 -12.39 -28.98
N ASP A 181 8.30 -11.94 -29.19
CA ASP A 181 9.17 -12.45 -30.27
C ASP A 181 9.44 -13.94 -30.11
N LYS A 182 9.71 -14.64 -31.21
CA LYS A 182 10.09 -16.05 -31.19
C LYS A 182 11.51 -16.24 -30.67
N ASN A 183 12.41 -15.29 -30.92
CA ASN A 183 13.82 -15.34 -30.52
C ASN A 183 13.99 -14.81 -29.09
N SER A 184 14.63 -15.60 -28.21
CA SER A 184 14.88 -15.25 -26.80
C SER A 184 15.81 -14.05 -26.63
N ASN A 185 16.84 -13.91 -27.46
CA ASN A 185 17.77 -12.79 -27.39
C ASN A 185 17.04 -11.48 -27.66
N VAL A 186 16.15 -11.48 -28.66
CA VAL A 186 15.32 -10.31 -29.01
C VAL A 186 14.41 -9.92 -27.84
N ARG A 187 13.79 -10.89 -27.15
CA ARG A 187 12.98 -10.64 -25.94
C ARG A 187 13.83 -10.06 -24.80
N GLN A 188 15.02 -10.59 -24.57
CA GLN A 188 15.95 -10.11 -23.54
C GLN A 188 16.31 -8.63 -23.78
N TYR A 189 16.78 -8.28 -24.97
CA TYR A 189 17.14 -6.89 -25.28
C TYR A 189 15.94 -5.95 -25.24
N ALA A 190 14.73 -6.42 -25.57
CA ALA A 190 13.51 -5.63 -25.42
C ALA A 190 13.20 -5.32 -23.94
N CYS A 191 13.35 -6.31 -23.06
CA CYS A 191 13.23 -6.14 -21.60
C CYS A 191 14.24 -5.10 -21.07
N GLU A 192 15.51 -5.22 -21.45
CA GLU A 192 16.56 -4.28 -21.03
C GLU A 192 16.34 -2.86 -21.59
N ALA A 193 15.88 -2.75 -22.84
CA ALA A 193 15.54 -1.47 -23.45
C ALA A 193 14.40 -0.75 -22.70
N LEU A 194 13.33 -1.48 -22.35
CA LEU A 194 12.21 -0.94 -21.58
C LEU A 194 12.66 -0.43 -20.21
N LYS A 195 13.54 -1.16 -19.52
CA LYS A 195 14.12 -0.74 -18.24
C LYS A 195 14.94 0.55 -18.37
N ASN A 196 15.76 0.68 -19.42
CA ASN A 196 16.60 1.86 -19.67
C ASN A 196 15.82 3.09 -20.17
N MET A 197 14.57 2.92 -20.60
CA MET A 197 13.68 4.03 -20.98
C MET A 197 13.04 4.75 -19.79
N GLY A 198 13.23 4.22 -18.56
CA GLY A 198 12.77 4.86 -17.33
C GLY A 198 11.25 4.82 -17.14
N GLU A 199 10.73 5.66 -16.25
CA GLU A 199 9.33 5.63 -15.80
C GLU A 199 8.30 5.67 -16.94
N LYS A 200 8.63 6.30 -18.07
CA LYS A 200 7.74 6.39 -19.24
C LYS A 200 7.39 5.04 -19.83
N ALA A 201 8.28 4.04 -19.73
CA ALA A 201 8.07 2.71 -20.28
C ALA A 201 7.25 1.80 -19.35
N ALA A 202 7.06 2.18 -18.08
CA ALA A 202 6.20 1.46 -17.14
C ALA A 202 4.72 1.75 -17.46
N THR A 203 4.20 1.16 -18.54
CA THR A 203 2.80 1.30 -18.97
C THR A 203 2.00 0.03 -18.71
N THR A 204 0.68 0.14 -18.60
CA THR A 204 -0.23 -1.00 -18.44
C THR A 204 -0.07 -2.05 -19.55
N GLU A 205 0.20 -1.62 -20.78
CA GLU A 205 0.45 -2.50 -21.92
C GLU A 205 1.73 -3.32 -21.75
N VAL A 206 2.84 -2.67 -21.36
CA VAL A 206 4.13 -3.32 -21.10
C VAL A 206 4.00 -4.32 -19.95
N ILE A 207 3.37 -3.93 -18.85
CA ILE A 207 3.12 -4.82 -17.70
C ILE A 207 2.28 -6.04 -18.15
N THR A 208 1.25 -5.82 -18.96
CA THR A 208 0.41 -6.90 -19.49
C THR A 208 1.20 -7.89 -20.34
N CYS A 209 2.07 -7.40 -21.22
CA CYS A 209 2.92 -8.26 -22.04
C CYS A 209 3.94 -9.05 -21.21
N LEU A 210 4.61 -8.40 -20.24
CA LEU A 210 5.56 -9.05 -19.33
C LEU A 210 4.91 -10.17 -18.52
N VAL A 211 3.72 -9.91 -17.95
CA VAL A 211 2.96 -10.91 -17.18
C VAL A 211 2.58 -12.12 -18.03
N ASN A 212 2.14 -11.88 -19.28
CA ASN A 212 1.79 -12.98 -20.16
C ASN A 212 3.02 -13.79 -20.60
N MET A 213 4.15 -13.13 -20.88
CA MET A 213 5.42 -13.78 -21.20
C MET A 213 5.87 -14.71 -20.08
N LEU A 214 5.84 -14.22 -18.84
CA LEU A 214 6.26 -14.95 -17.64
C LEU A 214 5.25 -16.02 -17.18
N ALA A 215 4.00 -15.94 -17.63
CA ALA A 215 2.97 -16.92 -17.27
C ALA A 215 3.15 -18.24 -18.05
N ASP A 216 3.62 -18.19 -19.29
CA ASP A 216 3.82 -19.35 -20.14
C ASP A 216 5.03 -20.17 -19.65
N GLU A 217 4.78 -21.37 -19.10
CA GLU A 217 5.73 -22.28 -18.41
C GLU A 217 6.92 -22.82 -19.26
N LYS A 218 7.21 -22.22 -20.41
CA LYS A 218 8.21 -22.69 -21.38
C LYS A 218 9.33 -21.69 -21.66
N SER A 219 9.39 -20.55 -20.98
CA SER A 219 10.38 -19.52 -21.27
C SER A 219 11.64 -19.69 -20.42
N ASP A 220 12.81 -19.79 -21.07
CA ASP A 220 14.13 -19.65 -20.40
C ASP A 220 14.40 -18.19 -19.95
N ASP A 221 13.44 -17.27 -20.15
CA ASP A 221 13.57 -15.82 -19.95
C ASP A 221 13.13 -15.35 -18.55
N ASP A 222 12.91 -16.28 -17.63
CA ASP A 222 12.32 -16.01 -16.32
C ASP A 222 13.13 -14.98 -15.51
N GLU A 223 14.47 -14.98 -15.61
CA GLU A 223 15.31 -14.08 -14.80
C GLU A 223 15.20 -12.61 -15.25
N TYR A 224 15.28 -12.35 -16.56
CA TYR A 224 15.26 -10.98 -17.11
C TYR A 224 13.84 -10.39 -17.09
N GLY A 225 12.83 -11.19 -17.46
CA GLY A 225 11.44 -10.76 -17.42
C GLY A 225 10.99 -10.43 -16.00
N THR A 226 11.42 -11.22 -15.00
CA THR A 226 11.14 -10.94 -13.58
C THR A 226 11.75 -9.62 -13.14
N ALA A 227 13.03 -9.39 -13.43
CA ALA A 227 13.72 -8.17 -13.02
C ALA A 227 13.07 -6.90 -13.62
N VAL A 228 12.59 -6.97 -14.86
CA VAL A 228 11.91 -5.85 -15.52
C VAL A 228 10.48 -5.69 -15.01
N LEU A 229 9.77 -6.79 -14.73
CA LEU A 229 8.45 -6.72 -14.08
C LEU A 229 8.54 -6.11 -12.68
N GLU A 230 9.53 -6.51 -11.87
CA GLU A 230 9.80 -5.91 -10.56
C GLU A 230 10.05 -4.41 -10.67
N TRP A 231 10.91 -4.00 -11.60
CA TRP A 231 11.19 -2.60 -11.86
C TRP A 231 9.92 -1.84 -12.29
N ALA A 232 9.13 -2.39 -13.20
CA ALA A 232 7.92 -1.76 -13.71
C ALA A 232 6.88 -1.60 -12.60
N LEU A 233 6.71 -2.60 -11.73
CA LEU A 233 5.78 -2.55 -10.59
C LEU A 233 6.25 -1.59 -9.50
N CYS A 234 7.56 -1.46 -9.27
CA CYS A 234 8.13 -0.48 -8.34
C CYS A 234 8.04 0.96 -8.88
N SER A 235 8.15 1.15 -10.20
CA SER A 235 8.11 2.47 -10.86
C SER A 235 6.67 2.94 -11.16
N HIS A 236 5.72 2.01 -11.26
CA HIS A 236 4.31 2.30 -11.53
C HIS A 236 3.48 2.22 -10.25
N CYS A 237 3.32 3.36 -9.55
CA CYS A 237 2.61 3.43 -8.27
C CYS A 237 1.11 3.08 -8.33
N GLU A 238 0.51 2.99 -9.53
CA GLU A 238 -0.91 2.73 -9.69
C GLU A 238 -1.14 1.75 -10.85
N LEU A 239 -1.30 0.45 -10.57
CA LEU A 239 -1.65 -0.60 -11.54
C LEU A 239 -3.05 -0.40 -12.18
N LYS A 240 -3.47 0.82 -12.49
CA LYS A 240 -4.81 1.13 -12.99
C LYS A 240 -5.01 0.55 -14.39
N GLY A 241 -6.11 -0.18 -14.58
CA GLY A 241 -6.59 -0.63 -15.89
C GLY A 241 -5.99 -1.94 -16.43
N LEU A 242 -5.38 -2.78 -15.57
CA LEU A 242 -4.99 -4.14 -15.99
C LEU A 242 -6.23 -5.04 -16.11
N ASP A 243 -6.27 -5.89 -17.14
CA ASP A 243 -7.33 -6.87 -17.31
C ASP A 243 -7.33 -7.92 -16.17
N SER A 244 -8.51 -8.38 -15.75
CA SER A 244 -8.68 -9.33 -14.64
C SER A 244 -7.97 -10.67 -14.87
N ASN A 245 -7.84 -11.12 -16.12
CA ASN A 245 -7.07 -12.31 -16.49
C ASN A 245 -5.57 -12.08 -16.28
N VAL A 246 -5.07 -10.90 -16.65
CA VAL A 246 -3.66 -10.52 -16.46
C VAL A 246 -3.34 -10.46 -14.97
N VAL A 247 -4.25 -9.91 -14.15
CA VAL A 247 -4.08 -9.91 -12.70
C VAL A 247 -4.08 -11.32 -12.12
N SER A 248 -4.96 -12.22 -12.58
CA SER A 248 -4.96 -13.61 -12.13
C SER A 248 -3.64 -14.31 -12.47
N LYS A 249 -3.11 -14.09 -13.69
CA LYS A 249 -1.80 -14.61 -14.11
C LYS A 249 -0.67 -14.05 -13.26
N LEU A 250 -0.64 -12.73 -13.05
CA LEU A 250 0.33 -12.07 -12.17
C LEU A 250 0.24 -12.62 -10.74
N HIS A 251 -0.96 -12.82 -10.21
CA HIS A 251 -1.15 -13.39 -8.88
C HIS A 251 -0.65 -14.84 -8.79
N SER A 252 -0.91 -15.66 -9.81
CA SER A 252 -0.36 -17.03 -9.89
C SER A 252 1.16 -17.04 -10.01
N TYR A 253 1.72 -16.08 -10.76
CA TYR A 253 3.15 -15.90 -10.94
C TYR A 253 3.84 -15.48 -9.63
N ILE A 254 3.28 -14.49 -8.92
CA ILE A 254 3.79 -14.04 -7.61
C ILE A 254 3.79 -15.20 -6.60
N LYS A 255 2.77 -16.07 -6.61
CA LYS A 255 2.70 -17.24 -5.72
C LYS A 255 3.80 -18.28 -5.95
N ARG A 256 4.28 -18.40 -7.20
CA ARG A 256 5.33 -19.37 -7.58
C ARG A 256 6.73 -18.75 -7.62
N SER A 257 6.82 -17.43 -7.72
CA SER A 257 8.08 -16.69 -7.77
C SER A 257 8.78 -16.65 -6.41
N THR A 258 10.10 -16.73 -6.41
CA THR A 258 10.96 -16.55 -5.22
C THR A 258 11.33 -15.08 -4.98
N SER A 259 10.82 -14.15 -5.81
CA SER A 259 11.12 -12.72 -5.70
C SER A 259 10.45 -12.06 -4.48
N ILE A 260 11.29 -11.47 -3.63
CA ILE A 260 10.89 -10.70 -2.45
C ILE A 260 10.14 -9.41 -2.84
N THR A 261 10.53 -8.79 -3.95
CA THR A 261 9.90 -7.57 -4.47
C THR A 261 8.47 -7.85 -4.93
N LEU A 262 8.26 -8.95 -5.66
CA LEU A 262 6.95 -9.37 -6.14
C LEU A 262 6.03 -9.85 -5.01
N ALA A 263 6.58 -10.53 -3.99
CA ALA A 263 5.83 -10.94 -2.80
C ALA A 263 5.31 -9.76 -1.95
N ARG A 264 5.90 -8.56 -2.12
CA ARG A 264 5.49 -7.32 -1.46
C ARG A 264 4.48 -6.50 -2.25
N VAL A 265 4.19 -6.82 -3.51
CA VAL A 265 3.13 -6.16 -4.27
C VAL A 265 1.82 -6.45 -3.54
N PRO A 266 1.17 -5.44 -2.93
CA PRO A 266 -0.02 -5.67 -2.13
C PRO A 266 -1.09 -6.31 -3.00
N SER A 267 -1.74 -7.37 -2.51
CA SER A 267 -2.94 -7.93 -3.15
C SER A 267 -3.97 -6.83 -3.45
N GLU A 268 -3.95 -5.74 -2.68
CA GLU A 268 -4.73 -4.52 -2.87
C GLU A 268 -4.45 -3.77 -4.20
N GLN A 269 -3.18 -3.63 -4.61
CA GLN A 269 -2.85 -2.99 -5.90
C GLN A 269 -3.27 -3.87 -7.08
N LEU A 270 -3.14 -5.19 -6.94
CA LEU A 270 -3.58 -6.18 -7.94
C LEU A 270 -5.11 -6.21 -8.06
N VAL A 271 -5.83 -6.15 -6.94
CA VAL A 271 -7.30 -6.14 -6.92
C VAL A 271 -7.86 -4.81 -7.43
N LYS A 272 -7.24 -3.66 -7.09
CA LYS A 272 -7.58 -2.35 -7.69
C LYS A 272 -7.32 -2.32 -9.20
N ALA A 273 -6.32 -3.05 -9.67
CA ALA A 273 -5.98 -3.17 -11.08
C ALA A 273 -7.02 -3.95 -11.89
N ALA A 274 -7.44 -5.11 -11.37
CA ALA A 274 -8.36 -6.05 -12.03
C ALA A 274 -9.78 -5.51 -12.19
N ASN A 275 -10.22 -4.68 -11.24
CA ASN A 275 -11.62 -4.30 -11.10
C ASN A 275 -11.76 -2.79 -11.30
N GLY A 276 -11.87 -2.36 -12.55
CA GLY A 276 -12.46 -1.07 -12.92
C GLY A 276 -13.96 -0.95 -12.56
N THR A 277 -14.47 -1.81 -11.68
CA THR A 277 -15.85 -1.92 -11.23
C THR A 277 -15.86 -2.19 -9.73
N THR A 278 -16.19 -1.16 -8.94
CA THR A 278 -17.11 -1.16 -7.79
C THR A 278 -17.37 -2.47 -7.02
N GLU A 279 -16.37 -3.29 -6.72
CA GLU A 279 -16.41 -4.15 -5.54
C GLU A 279 -15.71 -3.40 -4.41
N LEU A 280 -16.54 -2.85 -3.53
CA LEU A 280 -16.17 -1.99 -2.42
C LEU A 280 -15.07 -2.63 -1.58
N ALA A 281 -13.89 -2.03 -1.70
CA ALA A 281 -12.74 -2.04 -0.83
C ALA A 281 -12.83 -2.95 0.42
N LEU A 282 -12.12 -4.06 0.36
CA LEU A 282 -11.94 -4.98 1.47
C LEU A 282 -11.20 -4.30 2.64
N ILE A 283 -11.51 -4.67 3.89
CA ILE A 283 -10.67 -4.30 5.05
C ILE A 283 -9.25 -4.80 4.81
N ILE A 284 -8.28 -3.88 4.89
CA ILE A 284 -6.87 -4.19 4.70
C ILE A 284 -6.31 -4.68 6.03
N ALA A 285 -5.57 -5.78 5.99
CA ALA A 285 -4.87 -6.29 7.16
C ALA A 285 -3.38 -6.39 6.88
N THR A 286 -2.57 -5.73 7.70
CA THR A 286 -1.11 -5.80 7.64
C THR A 286 -0.58 -6.48 8.90
N THR A 287 0.24 -7.50 8.71
CA THR A 287 0.86 -8.28 9.79
C THR A 287 2.29 -7.83 10.02
N THR A 288 2.67 -7.61 11.27
CA THR A 288 4.01 -7.18 11.69
C THR A 288 4.45 -7.99 12.90
N LEU A 289 5.75 -8.32 12.99
CA LEU A 289 6.37 -8.98 14.13
C LEU A 289 7.48 -8.09 14.68
N GLU A 290 7.75 -8.24 15.97
CA GLU A 290 8.73 -7.45 16.73
C GLU A 290 10.16 -7.66 16.26
N PHE A 291 10.43 -8.75 15.54
CA PHE A 291 11.76 -9.12 15.08
C PHE A 291 11.74 -9.81 13.70
N GLY A 292 12.38 -9.17 12.71
CA GLY A 292 12.95 -9.82 11.52
C GLY A 292 14.50 -9.94 11.59
N GLY A 293 15.07 -9.85 12.80
CA GLY A 293 16.47 -9.46 13.02
C GLY A 293 17.34 -10.31 13.96
N GLN A 294 16.79 -11.18 14.81
CA GLN A 294 17.62 -12.09 15.64
C GLN A 294 17.12 -13.53 15.61
N VAL A 295 17.95 -14.41 15.06
CA VAL A 295 17.86 -15.86 15.30
C VAL A 295 18.23 -16.06 16.77
N SER A 296 17.21 -16.18 17.63
CA SER A 296 17.46 -16.67 18.98
C SER A 296 17.70 -18.17 18.89
N THR A 297 18.86 -18.62 19.33
CA THR A 297 19.17 -20.05 19.55
C THR A 297 18.38 -20.64 20.72
N GLN A 298 17.50 -19.85 21.34
CA GLN A 298 16.65 -20.19 22.46
C GLN A 298 15.20 -19.78 22.17
N ALA A 299 14.24 -20.53 22.71
CA ALA A 299 12.83 -20.17 22.60
C ALA A 299 12.59 -18.80 23.26
N SER A 300 11.87 -17.91 22.57
CA SER A 300 11.62 -16.55 23.04
C SER A 300 10.17 -16.14 22.78
N ASN A 301 9.66 -15.24 23.61
CA ASN A 301 8.36 -14.62 23.38
C ASN A 301 8.56 -13.34 22.58
N ILE A 302 7.85 -13.22 21.46
CA ILE A 302 7.85 -12.03 20.60
C ILE A 302 6.44 -11.46 20.50
N TYR A 303 6.33 -10.16 20.26
CA TYR A 303 5.07 -9.50 19.95
C TYR A 303 4.80 -9.52 18.44
N GLY A 304 3.55 -9.81 18.10
CA GLY A 304 2.98 -9.58 16.78
C GLY A 304 1.91 -8.51 16.85
N MET A 305 1.81 -7.72 15.79
CA MET A 305 0.71 -6.78 15.59
C MET A 305 0.08 -7.00 14.22
N MET A 306 -1.23 -7.05 14.22
CA MET A 306 -2.05 -6.97 13.03
C MET A 306 -2.78 -5.62 13.01
N THR A 307 -2.59 -4.84 11.96
CA THR A 307 -3.33 -3.59 11.76
C THR A 307 -4.43 -3.84 10.75
N LEU A 308 -5.67 -3.65 11.18
CA LEU A 308 -6.84 -3.55 10.32
C LEU A 308 -7.01 -2.10 9.89
N LYS A 309 -7.23 -1.84 8.61
CA LYS A 309 -7.56 -0.53 8.08
C LYS A 309 -8.79 -0.61 7.20
N ALA A 310 -9.81 0.16 7.58
CA ALA A 310 -10.98 0.34 6.75
C ALA A 310 -10.68 1.23 5.54
N PRO A 311 -11.34 0.97 4.41
CA PRO A 311 -11.24 1.82 3.24
C PRO A 311 -11.84 3.21 3.47
N SER A 312 -11.41 4.17 2.64
CA SER A 312 -11.99 5.51 2.61
C SER A 312 -13.22 5.54 1.70
N LEU A 313 -14.37 6.00 2.20
CA LEU A 313 -15.55 6.26 1.37
C LEU A 313 -15.28 7.30 0.26
N LEU A 314 -14.36 8.24 0.51
CA LEU A 314 -13.94 9.24 -0.48
C LEU A 314 -13.06 8.65 -1.59
N SER A 315 -12.44 7.48 -1.35
CA SER A 315 -11.72 6.76 -2.40
C SER A 315 -12.66 6.05 -3.38
N ILE A 316 -13.93 5.90 -3.01
CA ILE A 316 -14.96 5.21 -3.79
C ILE A 316 -15.75 6.20 -4.66
N THR A 317 -15.97 7.43 -4.19
CA THR A 317 -16.66 8.48 -4.95
C THR A 317 -16.15 9.88 -4.61
N THR A 318 -16.16 10.77 -5.61
CA THR A 318 -15.80 12.20 -5.48
C THR A 318 -17.04 13.12 -5.43
N SER A 319 -18.26 12.55 -5.48
CA SER A 319 -19.52 13.31 -5.52
C SER A 319 -20.26 13.22 -4.18
N GLU A 320 -20.62 14.36 -3.58
CA GLU A 320 -21.45 14.42 -2.35
C GLU A 320 -22.79 13.68 -2.50
N LYS A 321 -23.33 13.61 -3.72
CA LYS A 321 -24.60 12.94 -4.00
C LYS A 321 -24.47 11.42 -3.92
N GLU A 322 -23.38 10.86 -4.45
CA GLU A 322 -23.07 9.43 -4.36
C GLU A 322 -22.63 9.04 -2.95
N LEU A 323 -21.93 9.93 -2.23
CA LEU A 323 -21.58 9.71 -0.82
C LEU A 323 -22.83 9.57 0.07
N ASN A 324 -23.87 10.36 -0.23
CA ASN A 324 -25.18 10.23 0.42
C ASN A 324 -25.95 8.97 0.02
N GLU A 325 -25.71 8.42 -1.17
CA GLU A 325 -26.29 7.14 -1.61
C GLU A 325 -25.56 5.93 -0.99
N LEU A 326 -24.27 6.06 -0.69
CA LEU A 326 -23.45 5.07 0.02
C LEU A 326 -23.68 5.08 1.55
N ARG A 327 -24.43 6.06 2.06
CA ARG A 327 -24.76 6.18 3.49
C ARG A 327 -25.63 5.02 3.94
N VAL A 328 -25.12 4.25 4.89
CA VAL A 328 -25.84 3.13 5.49
C VAL A 328 -27.00 3.64 6.35
N PRO A 329 -28.24 3.13 6.17
CA PRO A 329 -29.37 3.50 7.02
C PRO A 329 -29.14 3.12 8.48
N ILE A 330 -29.67 3.91 9.42
CA ILE A 330 -29.46 3.68 10.86
C ILE A 330 -30.75 3.49 11.66
N ASP A 331 -30.65 2.78 12.78
CA ASP A 331 -31.67 2.71 13.83
C ASP A 331 -31.22 3.48 15.07
N LEU A 332 -31.84 4.62 15.33
CA LEU A 332 -31.47 5.53 16.41
C LEU A 332 -32.53 5.56 17.51
N VAL A 333 -32.11 5.38 18.76
CA VAL A 333 -32.94 5.61 19.94
C VAL A 333 -32.34 6.73 20.78
N CYS A 334 -33.05 7.86 20.90
CA CYS A 334 -32.66 8.95 21.78
C CYS A 334 -33.34 8.76 23.15
N VAL A 335 -32.54 8.51 24.18
CA VAL A 335 -32.96 8.44 25.59
C VAL A 335 -32.67 9.80 26.23
N VAL A 336 -33.71 10.55 26.58
CA VAL A 336 -33.61 11.97 26.93
C VAL A 336 -34.09 12.26 28.34
N ASP A 337 -33.25 12.97 29.09
CA ASP A 337 -33.52 13.37 30.45
C ASP A 337 -34.46 14.58 30.47
N GLN A 338 -35.59 14.43 31.15
CA GLN A 338 -36.54 15.50 31.40
C GLN A 338 -36.69 15.80 32.90
N SER A 339 -35.72 15.41 33.73
CA SER A 339 -35.78 15.62 35.18
C SER A 339 -35.68 17.09 35.60
N GLY A 340 -35.96 17.38 36.87
CA GLY A 340 -35.90 18.74 37.40
C GLY A 340 -34.52 19.42 37.28
N SER A 341 -33.42 18.66 37.25
CA SER A 341 -32.06 19.20 37.09
C SER A 341 -31.80 19.78 35.70
N MET A 342 -32.61 19.39 34.71
CA MET A 342 -32.56 19.85 33.32
C MET A 342 -33.25 21.21 33.10
N GLN A 343 -33.82 21.83 34.13
CA GLN A 343 -34.50 23.13 33.98
C GLN A 343 -33.60 24.24 33.39
N GLY A 344 -34.25 25.25 32.79
CA GLY A 344 -33.58 26.41 32.22
C GLY A 344 -32.94 26.11 30.87
N GLU A 345 -31.69 26.54 30.69
CA GLU A 345 -30.98 26.47 29.41
C GLU A 345 -30.68 25.02 28.97
N LYS A 346 -30.52 24.07 29.91
CA LYS A 346 -30.20 22.67 29.59
C LYS A 346 -31.29 22.00 28.77
N ILE A 347 -32.56 22.08 29.20
CA ILE A 347 -33.68 21.49 28.44
C ILE A 347 -33.91 22.21 27.11
N ALA A 348 -33.63 23.52 27.05
CA ALA A 348 -33.70 24.27 25.81
C ALA A 348 -32.63 23.81 24.80
N LEU A 349 -31.40 23.56 25.27
CA LEU A 349 -30.33 22.97 24.46
C LEU A 349 -30.67 21.54 24.04
N LEU A 350 -31.18 20.70 24.95
CA LEU A 350 -31.60 19.33 24.63
C LEU A 350 -32.66 19.30 23.54
N LYS A 351 -33.67 20.18 23.60
CA LYS A 351 -34.69 20.31 22.55
C LYS A 351 -34.08 20.68 21.20
N LYS A 352 -33.18 21.67 21.18
CA LYS A 352 -32.44 22.05 19.96
C LYS A 352 -31.60 20.90 19.41
N THR A 353 -30.97 20.11 20.28
CA THR A 353 -30.22 18.91 19.88
C THR A 353 -31.15 17.89 19.23
N LEU A 354 -32.34 17.64 19.80
CA LEU A 354 -33.32 16.72 19.22
C LEU A 354 -33.86 17.21 17.87
N ASP A 355 -34.19 18.49 17.76
CA ASP A 355 -34.64 19.08 16.49
C ASP A 355 -33.56 18.92 15.41
N TYR A 356 -32.30 19.21 15.75
CA TYR A 356 -31.16 18.99 14.85
C TYR A 356 -31.02 17.52 14.46
N ILE A 357 -31.14 16.57 15.40
CA ILE A 357 -31.11 15.12 15.09
C ILE A 357 -32.24 14.76 14.12
N ILE A 358 -33.46 15.23 14.35
CA ILE A 358 -34.63 14.95 13.49
C ILE A 358 -34.39 15.47 12.06
N ASP A 359 -33.82 16.66 11.93
CA ASP A 359 -33.52 17.31 10.65
C ASP A 359 -32.42 16.60 9.84
N GLN A 360 -31.45 15.98 10.52
CA GLN A 360 -30.32 15.29 9.87
C GLN A 360 -30.62 13.83 9.46
N MET A 361 -31.82 13.33 9.75
CA MET A 361 -32.20 11.95 9.43
C MET A 361 -32.83 11.85 8.04
N ASN A 362 -32.46 10.82 7.29
CA ASN A 362 -32.98 10.52 5.96
C ASN A 362 -34.21 9.62 6.06
N SER A 363 -34.98 9.52 4.97
CA SER A 363 -36.21 8.71 4.92
C SER A 363 -36.01 7.20 5.05
N LEU A 364 -34.77 6.72 5.04
CA LEU A 364 -34.41 5.32 5.27
C LEU A 364 -34.00 5.04 6.73
N ASP A 365 -33.75 6.08 7.51
CA ASP A 365 -33.40 5.94 8.92
C ASP A 365 -34.64 5.78 9.78
N ARG A 366 -34.44 5.20 10.96
CA ARG A 366 -35.50 5.07 11.93
C ARG A 366 -35.10 5.70 13.26
N LEU A 367 -36.02 6.44 13.85
CA LEU A 367 -35.82 7.16 15.11
C LEU A 367 -36.90 6.78 16.13
N ALA A 368 -36.48 6.63 17.38
CA ALA A 368 -37.34 6.64 18.56
C ALA A 368 -36.83 7.66 19.57
N ILE A 369 -37.75 8.30 20.28
CA ILE A 369 -37.44 9.25 21.36
C ILE A 369 -38.11 8.72 22.64
N VAL A 370 -37.29 8.44 23.64
CA VAL A 370 -37.69 7.98 24.97
C VAL A 370 -37.30 9.06 25.96
N SER A 371 -38.26 9.73 26.60
CA SER A 371 -37.95 10.66 27.68
C SER A 371 -38.02 9.97 29.04
N PHE A 372 -37.20 10.36 30.00
CA PHE A 372 -37.27 9.82 31.35
C PHE A 372 -37.17 10.89 32.44
N ASP A 373 -37.88 10.65 33.53
CA ASP A 373 -37.74 11.33 34.82
C ASP A 373 -37.59 10.27 35.93
N THR A 374 -38.61 10.10 36.77
CA THR A 374 -38.81 8.96 37.66
C THR A 374 -39.26 7.71 36.90
N LYS A 375 -39.85 7.88 35.70
CA LYS A 375 -40.25 6.81 34.79
C LYS A 375 -39.86 7.16 33.36
N ALA A 376 -39.82 6.14 32.49
CA ALA A 376 -39.61 6.32 31.06
C ALA A 376 -40.94 6.41 30.28
N TYR A 377 -40.95 7.25 29.26
CA TYR A 377 -42.09 7.49 28.37
C TYR A 377 -41.63 7.44 26.92
N ASP A 378 -42.30 6.63 26.10
CA ASP A 378 -42.12 6.62 24.66
C ASP A 378 -42.83 7.84 24.04
N ARG A 379 -42.05 8.74 23.41
CA ARG A 379 -42.57 9.96 22.76
C ARG A 379 -42.76 9.78 21.25
N SER A 380 -42.33 8.64 20.72
CA SER A 380 -42.32 8.33 19.29
C SER A 380 -43.35 7.27 18.88
N ASN A 381 -43.89 6.52 19.84
CA ASN A 381 -44.63 5.28 19.63
C ASN A 381 -43.79 4.26 18.86
N GLY A 382 -42.62 3.94 19.41
CA GLY A 382 -41.66 2.98 18.89
C GLY A 382 -40.66 3.56 17.88
N LEU A 383 -39.91 2.68 17.23
CA LEU A 383 -38.90 3.02 16.22
C LEU A 383 -39.57 3.24 14.87
N ASN A 384 -39.51 4.47 14.35
CA ASN A 384 -40.28 4.91 13.18
C ASN A 384 -39.40 5.38 12.04
N MET A 385 -39.80 5.09 10.80
CA MET A 385 -39.15 5.61 9.59
C MET A 385 -39.26 7.14 9.52
N MET A 386 -38.16 7.81 9.22
CA MET A 386 -38.03 9.26 9.22
C MET A 386 -38.54 9.90 7.93
N THR A 387 -39.81 9.62 7.61
CA THR A 387 -40.52 10.35 6.56
C THR A 387 -40.74 11.81 6.97
N HIS A 388 -40.93 12.69 5.98
CA HIS A 388 -41.16 14.10 6.25
C HIS A 388 -42.36 14.35 7.19
N ALA A 389 -43.42 13.56 7.07
CA ALA A 389 -44.57 13.60 7.98
C ALA A 389 -44.20 13.18 9.42
N LYS A 390 -43.34 12.16 9.58
CA LYS A 390 -42.89 11.72 10.90
C LYS A 390 -41.95 12.73 11.55
N GLN A 391 -41.05 13.36 10.78
CA GLN A 391 -40.21 14.46 11.26
C GLN A 391 -41.06 15.59 11.86
N GLN A 392 -42.06 16.09 11.13
CA GLN A 392 -42.98 17.12 11.62
C GLN A 392 -43.72 16.71 12.90
N THR A 393 -44.15 15.44 12.98
CA THR A 393 -44.80 14.89 14.17
C THR A 393 -43.85 14.86 15.37
N LEU A 394 -42.58 14.49 15.16
CA LEU A 394 -41.58 14.43 16.22
C LEU A 394 -41.16 15.82 16.71
N HIS A 395 -40.97 16.81 15.82
CA HIS A 395 -40.74 18.21 16.25
C HIS A 395 -41.87 18.70 17.17
N THR A 396 -43.12 18.42 16.78
CA THR A 396 -44.29 18.78 17.58
C THR A 396 -44.26 18.07 18.94
N ALA A 397 -43.93 16.77 18.97
CA ALA A 397 -43.82 16.00 20.20
C ALA A 397 -42.69 16.50 21.12
N VAL A 398 -41.52 16.85 20.57
CA VAL A 398 -40.39 17.42 21.31
C VAL A 398 -40.79 18.75 21.94
N ALA A 399 -41.42 19.64 21.18
CA ALA A 399 -41.86 20.94 21.67
C ALA A 399 -42.90 20.82 22.80
N GLN A 400 -43.87 19.92 22.64
CA GLN A 400 -45.05 19.83 23.51
C GLN A 400 -44.91 18.89 24.71
N ASN A 401 -44.11 17.82 24.61
CA ASN A 401 -44.12 16.74 25.60
C ASN A 401 -42.83 16.60 26.44
N ILE A 402 -41.75 17.28 26.06
CA ILE A 402 -40.49 17.26 26.81
C ILE A 402 -40.42 18.51 27.67
N HIS A 403 -40.55 18.38 28.99
CA HIS A 403 -40.46 19.49 29.94
C HIS A 403 -39.74 19.04 31.19
N ALA A 404 -38.90 19.91 31.76
CA ALA A 404 -38.11 19.57 32.94
C ALA A 404 -38.98 19.45 34.21
N GLY A 405 -39.02 18.27 34.83
CA GLY A 405 -39.78 17.98 36.05
C GLY A 405 -39.58 16.54 36.55
N GLY A 406 -39.96 16.28 37.80
CA GLY A 406 -39.80 14.97 38.42
C GLY A 406 -38.36 14.67 38.90
N GLY A 407 -38.15 13.46 39.44
CA GLY A 407 -36.82 12.95 39.80
C GLY A 407 -36.04 12.42 38.60
N THR A 408 -34.86 11.83 38.85
CA THR A 408 -33.99 11.31 37.79
C THR A 408 -33.69 9.83 38.03
N TYR A 409 -34.08 8.98 37.07
CA TYR A 409 -33.78 7.55 37.05
C TYR A 409 -33.40 7.09 35.64
N ILE A 410 -32.11 7.18 35.35
CA ILE A 410 -31.50 6.87 34.05
C ILE A 410 -31.78 5.42 33.62
N GLY A 411 -31.77 4.48 34.58
CA GLY A 411 -32.03 3.06 34.34
C GLY A 411 -33.34 2.80 33.59
N SER A 412 -34.43 3.48 33.98
CA SER A 412 -35.72 3.29 33.30
C SER A 412 -35.70 3.72 31.82
N GLY A 413 -34.98 4.80 31.51
CA GLY A 413 -34.80 5.29 30.15
C GLY A 413 -33.99 4.32 29.30
N LEU A 414 -32.86 3.86 29.84
CA LEU A 414 -31.99 2.88 29.19
C LEU A 414 -32.69 1.55 28.96
N GLU A 415 -33.41 1.00 29.95
CA GLU A 415 -34.18 -0.24 29.80
C GLU A 415 -35.20 -0.15 28.67
N MET A 416 -35.96 0.95 28.61
CA MET A 416 -36.94 1.16 27.56
C MET A 416 -36.28 1.29 26.19
N GLY A 417 -35.18 2.03 26.08
CA GLY A 417 -34.44 2.21 24.84
C GLY A 417 -33.81 0.92 24.33
N ILE A 418 -33.13 0.16 25.20
CA ILE A 418 -32.57 -1.15 24.88
C ILE A 418 -33.66 -2.11 24.42
N ARG A 419 -34.81 -2.14 25.11
CA ARG A 419 -35.95 -2.98 24.73
C ARG A 419 -36.49 -2.64 23.34
N MET A 420 -36.50 -1.37 22.94
CA MET A 420 -36.89 -0.98 21.58
C MET A 420 -35.90 -1.52 20.54
N LEU A 421 -34.61 -1.50 20.83
CA LEU A 421 -33.55 -2.01 19.95
C LEU A 421 -33.51 -3.54 19.87
N ILE A 422 -33.84 -4.25 20.95
CA ILE A 422 -33.99 -5.71 20.97
C ILE A 422 -35.20 -6.14 20.13
N ASN A 423 -36.35 -5.47 20.30
CA ASN A 423 -37.62 -5.89 19.70
C ASN A 423 -37.86 -5.35 18.26
N ARG A 424 -36.79 -4.97 17.57
CA ARG A 424 -36.82 -4.50 16.17
C ARG A 424 -37.31 -5.61 15.21
N ARG A 425 -38.48 -5.41 14.60
CA ARG A 425 -39.05 -6.35 13.58
C ARG A 425 -38.25 -6.33 12.28
N THR A 426 -37.94 -5.14 11.80
CA THR A 426 -36.96 -4.87 10.75
C THR A 426 -35.74 -4.25 11.41
N LYS A 427 -34.53 -4.45 10.90
CA LYS A 427 -33.28 -3.90 11.44
C LYS A 427 -32.55 -3.17 10.32
N ASN A 428 -32.22 -1.90 10.54
CA ASN A 428 -31.20 -1.25 9.72
C ASN A 428 -29.83 -1.79 10.12
N PRO A 429 -28.82 -1.76 9.22
CA PRO A 429 -27.52 -2.36 9.49
C PRO A 429 -26.89 -1.80 10.77
N VAL A 430 -26.84 -0.47 10.91
CA VAL A 430 -26.25 0.18 12.08
C VAL A 430 -27.34 0.53 13.10
N GLY A 431 -27.09 0.23 14.38
CA GLY A 431 -27.95 0.65 15.48
C GLY A 431 -27.20 1.53 16.48
N ALA A 432 -27.91 2.49 17.08
CA ALA A 432 -27.33 3.37 18.08
C ALA A 432 -28.34 3.86 19.11
N MET A 433 -27.81 4.13 20.30
CA MET A 433 -28.53 4.76 21.39
C MET A 433 -27.80 6.05 21.79
N LEU A 434 -28.53 7.16 21.91
CA LEU A 434 -27.99 8.42 22.42
C LEU A 434 -28.61 8.70 23.78
N LEU A 435 -27.82 8.75 24.84
CA LEU A 435 -28.27 9.15 26.17
C LEU A 435 -27.98 10.64 26.37
N LEU A 436 -29.01 11.47 26.50
CA LEU A 436 -28.92 12.92 26.67
C LEU A 436 -29.35 13.28 28.09
N THR A 437 -28.41 13.66 28.97
CA THR A 437 -28.68 13.88 30.40
C THR A 437 -27.66 14.83 31.02
N ASP A 438 -27.93 15.38 32.20
CA ASP A 438 -26.90 15.99 33.04
C ASP A 438 -26.26 14.97 34.02
N GLY A 439 -26.60 13.69 33.92
CA GLY A 439 -25.95 12.60 34.64
C GLY A 439 -26.25 12.59 36.14
N GLN A 440 -27.19 13.41 36.62
CA GLN A 440 -27.68 13.28 37.99
C GLN A 440 -28.53 12.02 38.09
N ASP A 441 -28.29 11.22 39.12
CA ASP A 441 -29.10 10.03 39.39
C ASP A 441 -29.34 9.98 40.89
N ASN A 442 -30.60 9.77 41.27
CA ASN A 442 -31.04 9.83 42.66
C ASN A 442 -30.51 8.64 43.49
N GLN A 443 -29.94 7.63 42.85
CA GLN A 443 -29.35 6.46 43.50
C GLN A 443 -28.05 6.05 42.81
N HIS A 444 -27.07 5.57 43.57
CA HIS A 444 -25.80 5.06 43.02
C HIS A 444 -26.02 3.67 42.40
N HIS A 445 -26.65 3.60 41.23
CA HIS A 445 -26.85 2.37 40.49
C HIS A 445 -25.63 1.99 39.66
N ASP A 446 -25.29 0.69 39.68
CA ASP A 446 -24.38 0.11 38.70
C ASP A 446 -25.16 -0.29 37.44
N TYR A 447 -24.87 0.40 36.34
CA TYR A 447 -25.50 0.19 35.04
C TYR A 447 -24.81 -0.87 34.19
N SER A 448 -23.73 -1.49 34.69
CA SER A 448 -22.92 -2.46 33.95
C SER A 448 -23.73 -3.65 33.44
N GLN A 449 -24.63 -4.19 34.25
CA GLN A 449 -25.51 -5.29 33.85
C GLN A 449 -26.50 -4.88 32.76
N LEU A 450 -27.05 -3.67 32.86
CA LEU A 450 -27.99 -3.16 31.88
C LEU A 450 -27.31 -2.93 30.53
N MET A 451 -26.13 -2.30 30.53
CA MET A 451 -25.36 -2.06 29.30
C MET A 451 -24.88 -3.36 28.63
N ARG A 452 -24.71 -4.46 29.38
CA ARG A 452 -24.43 -5.80 28.80
C ARG A 452 -25.62 -6.39 28.04
N THR A 453 -26.84 -5.89 28.25
CA THR A 453 -28.03 -6.33 27.50
C THR A 453 -28.22 -5.59 26.18
N LEU A 454 -27.36 -4.60 25.88
CA LEU A 454 -27.37 -3.89 24.61
C LEU A 454 -27.09 -4.89 23.47
N PRO A 455 -27.88 -4.90 22.37
CA PRO A 455 -27.64 -5.83 21.27
C PRO A 455 -26.28 -5.64 20.60
N ASP A 456 -25.71 -6.72 20.07
CA ASP A 456 -24.54 -6.65 19.20
C ASP A 456 -24.81 -5.73 17.99
N GLY A 457 -23.81 -4.96 17.56
CA GLY A 457 -23.94 -3.96 16.49
C GLY A 457 -24.69 -2.68 16.88
N VAL A 458 -24.97 -2.48 18.18
CA VAL A 458 -25.53 -1.24 18.71
C VAL A 458 -24.52 -0.53 19.59
N VAL A 459 -24.24 0.74 19.33
CA VAL A 459 -23.36 1.58 20.17
C VAL A 459 -24.16 2.60 20.97
N CYS A 460 -23.80 2.83 22.24
CA CYS A 460 -24.42 3.85 23.08
C CYS A 460 -23.47 5.04 23.30
N HIS A 461 -23.86 6.21 22.81
CA HIS A 461 -23.16 7.48 23.03
C HIS A 461 -23.85 8.28 24.14
N THR A 462 -23.09 9.06 24.91
CA THR A 462 -23.62 9.85 26.03
C THR A 462 -23.33 11.34 25.83
N PHE A 463 -24.32 12.19 26.13
CA PHE A 463 -24.26 13.64 26.01
C PHE A 463 -24.56 14.29 27.36
N GLY A 464 -23.59 15.01 27.90
CA GLY A 464 -23.67 15.73 29.16
C GLY A 464 -24.13 17.17 28.98
N TYR A 465 -25.18 17.60 29.68
CA TYR A 465 -25.68 18.98 29.61
C TYR A 465 -25.34 19.82 30.85
N GLY A 466 -24.71 20.97 30.63
CA GLY A 466 -24.38 21.97 31.67
C GLY A 466 -23.20 21.57 32.58
N LEU A 467 -22.59 22.55 33.25
CA LEU A 467 -21.32 22.38 33.97
C LEU A 467 -21.36 21.39 35.15
N GLY A 468 -22.55 21.11 35.70
CA GLY A 468 -22.74 20.22 36.85
C GLY A 468 -22.93 18.75 36.48
N HIS A 469 -22.60 18.34 35.25
CA HIS A 469 -22.85 16.97 34.80
C HIS A 469 -21.84 15.97 35.38
N ARG A 470 -22.27 14.73 35.58
CA ARG A 470 -21.38 13.64 36.06
C ARG A 470 -20.61 13.01 34.89
N ALA A 471 -19.58 13.72 34.41
CA ALA A 471 -18.73 13.27 33.30
C ALA A 471 -18.21 11.83 33.47
N ALA A 472 -17.75 11.47 34.68
CA ALA A 472 -17.24 10.13 34.97
C ALA A 472 -18.29 9.02 34.75
N LEU A 473 -19.53 9.23 35.20
CA LEU A 473 -20.62 8.28 35.00
C LEU A 473 -20.97 8.13 33.51
N LEU A 474 -21.08 9.27 32.80
CA LEU A 474 -21.46 9.26 31.39
C LEU A 474 -20.37 8.68 30.49
N SER A 475 -19.11 8.92 30.81
CA SER A 475 -17.96 8.30 30.14
C SER A 475 -17.97 6.78 30.36
N GLN A 476 -18.20 6.34 31.59
CA GLN A 476 -18.28 4.91 31.92
C GLN A 476 -19.46 4.21 31.20
N LEU A 477 -20.62 4.86 31.12
CA LEU A 477 -21.78 4.34 30.38
C LEU A 477 -21.50 4.22 28.88
N ALA A 478 -20.82 5.19 28.28
CA ALA A 478 -20.47 5.16 26.86
C ALA A 478 -19.47 4.02 26.57
N GLU A 479 -18.43 3.89 27.41
CA GLU A 479 -17.45 2.82 27.32
C GLU A 479 -18.10 1.43 27.48
N GLN A 480 -18.98 1.27 28.47
CA GLN A 480 -19.75 0.04 28.67
C GLN A 480 -20.77 -0.23 27.55
N GLY A 481 -21.22 0.82 26.88
CA GLY A 481 -22.17 0.80 25.77
C GLY A 481 -21.53 0.48 24.42
N HIS A 482 -20.65 -0.51 24.38
CA HIS A 482 -19.90 -0.94 23.19
C HIS A 482 -18.88 0.09 22.66
N GLY A 483 -18.25 0.85 23.56
CA GLY A 483 -17.17 1.79 23.22
C GLY A 483 -17.65 3.10 22.60
N GLY A 484 -18.85 3.54 22.96
CA GLY A 484 -19.38 4.84 22.51
C GLY A 484 -18.63 6.02 23.11
N THR A 485 -18.92 7.20 22.59
CA THR A 485 -18.26 8.45 22.99
C THR A 485 -19.08 9.23 24.00
N PHE A 486 -18.39 9.88 24.93
CA PHE A 486 -18.97 10.92 25.79
C PHE A 486 -18.72 12.30 25.17
N THR A 487 -19.72 13.17 25.16
CA THR A 487 -19.58 14.55 24.67
C THR A 487 -20.29 15.54 25.58
N PHE A 488 -19.62 16.64 25.88
CA PHE A 488 -20.16 17.73 26.68
C PHE A 488 -20.82 18.79 25.79
N ILE A 489 -22.05 19.19 26.12
CA ILE A 489 -22.80 20.25 25.43
C ILE A 489 -23.07 21.39 26.41
N ASP A 490 -22.47 22.54 26.14
CA ASP A 490 -22.61 23.79 26.87
C ASP A 490 -23.32 24.88 26.08
N GLN A 491 -23.17 24.90 24.75
CA GLN A 491 -23.73 25.91 23.86
C GLN A 491 -24.31 25.30 22.59
N VAL A 492 -25.09 26.10 21.86
CA VAL A 492 -25.76 25.67 20.61
C VAL A 492 -24.74 25.27 19.54
N ASP A 493 -23.62 25.98 19.44
CA ASP A 493 -22.59 25.73 18.43
C ASP A 493 -21.90 24.37 18.65
N SER A 494 -21.84 23.92 19.90
CA SER A 494 -21.31 22.61 20.29
C SER A 494 -22.20 21.44 19.83
N ILE A 495 -23.49 21.67 19.54
CA ILE A 495 -24.44 20.62 19.12
C ILE A 495 -24.04 20.04 17.77
N ALA A 496 -23.73 20.91 16.80
CA ALA A 496 -23.38 20.48 15.44
C ALA A 496 -22.09 19.65 15.45
N LEU A 497 -21.08 20.06 16.22
CA LEU A 497 -19.81 19.33 16.36
C LEU A 497 -20.00 18.02 17.13
N ALA A 498 -20.74 18.04 18.24
CA ALA A 498 -21.02 16.87 19.06
C ALA A 498 -21.78 15.79 18.28
N PHE A 499 -22.80 16.20 17.53
CA PHE A 499 -23.49 15.30 16.63
C PHE A 499 -22.62 14.92 15.44
N ALA A 500 -21.78 15.80 14.88
CA ALA A 500 -20.86 15.44 13.79
C ALA A 500 -19.87 14.35 14.20
N THR A 501 -19.36 14.37 15.43
CA THR A 501 -18.49 13.31 15.98
C THR A 501 -19.24 11.98 16.07
N ALA A 502 -20.47 11.98 16.62
CA ALA A 502 -21.32 10.78 16.64
C ALA A 502 -21.73 10.35 15.22
N ARG A 503 -22.00 11.30 14.31
CA ARG A 503 -22.35 11.10 12.90
C ARG A 503 -21.20 10.44 12.14
N GLY A 504 -19.97 10.86 12.42
CA GLY A 504 -18.76 10.24 11.89
C GLY A 504 -18.68 8.76 12.23
N THR A 505 -19.01 8.36 13.47
CA THR A 505 -19.02 6.95 13.88
C THR A 505 -20.26 6.17 13.43
N LEU A 506 -21.38 6.83 13.14
CA LEU A 506 -22.65 6.15 12.83
C LEU A 506 -22.90 5.98 11.34
N PHE A 507 -22.42 6.91 10.50
CA PHE A 507 -22.74 6.94 9.07
C PHE A 507 -21.57 6.55 8.17
N THR A 508 -20.38 6.36 8.73
CA THR A 508 -19.22 5.90 7.96
C THR A 508 -18.89 4.43 8.20
N CYS A 509 -19.79 3.67 8.84
CA CYS A 509 -19.61 2.24 9.02
C CYS A 509 -19.48 1.54 7.67
N VAL A 510 -18.38 0.82 7.46
CA VAL A 510 -18.11 0.04 6.24
C VAL A 510 -18.20 -1.46 6.51
N ALA A 511 -17.98 -1.88 7.75
CA ALA A 511 -17.98 -3.29 8.11
C ALA A 511 -18.52 -3.50 9.52
N GLN A 512 -19.33 -4.54 9.71
CA GLN A 512 -19.99 -4.86 10.97
C GLN A 512 -19.61 -6.25 11.48
N ASN A 513 -19.67 -6.41 12.80
CA ASN A 513 -19.43 -7.68 13.49
C ASN A 513 -18.11 -8.34 13.05
N LEU A 514 -17.02 -7.58 13.04
CA LEU A 514 -15.72 -8.06 12.59
C LEU A 514 -15.25 -9.22 13.47
N ASN A 515 -14.91 -10.32 12.82
CA ASN A 515 -14.33 -11.49 13.46
C ASN A 515 -12.98 -11.79 12.80
N VAL A 516 -11.91 -11.63 13.55
CA VAL A 516 -10.54 -11.85 13.07
C VAL A 516 -10.00 -13.12 13.69
N LYS A 517 -9.69 -14.11 12.85
CA LYS A 517 -9.11 -15.38 13.28
C LYS A 517 -7.66 -15.46 12.83
N LEU A 518 -6.76 -15.61 13.80
CA LEU A 518 -5.35 -15.94 13.60
C LEU A 518 -5.18 -17.43 13.85
N ASP A 519 -4.56 -18.13 12.91
CA ASP A 519 -4.30 -19.56 12.94
C ASP A 519 -2.81 -19.80 12.72
N PHE A 520 -2.08 -20.10 13.79
CA PHE A 520 -0.65 -20.37 13.77
C PHE A 520 -0.39 -21.86 13.61
N ASP A 521 0.76 -22.19 13.03
CA ASP A 521 1.24 -23.57 13.02
C ASP A 521 1.46 -24.04 14.48
N GLY A 522 1.22 -25.33 14.76
CA GLY A 522 1.21 -25.90 16.11
C GLY A 522 2.56 -25.78 16.85
N SER A 523 3.63 -25.44 16.15
CA SER A 523 4.94 -25.12 16.71
C SER A 523 5.01 -23.74 17.38
N TYR A 524 4.06 -22.84 17.11
CA TYR A 524 4.01 -21.48 17.65
C TYR A 524 2.85 -21.35 18.62
N ALA A 525 3.16 -21.13 19.89
CA ALA A 525 2.14 -21.04 20.93
C ALA A 525 1.78 -19.59 21.22
N VAL A 526 0.50 -19.25 21.22
CA VAL A 526 0.04 -17.93 21.65
C VAL A 526 0.07 -17.89 23.17
N THR A 527 0.82 -16.95 23.75
CA THR A 527 0.96 -16.83 25.21
C THR A 527 0.00 -15.80 25.79
N HIS A 528 -0.15 -14.65 25.12
CA HIS A 528 -1.06 -13.58 25.52
C HIS A 528 -1.63 -12.87 24.30
N SER A 529 -2.84 -12.35 24.41
CA SER A 529 -3.36 -11.35 23.47
C SER A 529 -3.63 -10.06 24.21
N HIS A 530 -3.33 -8.93 23.60
CA HIS A 530 -3.71 -7.62 24.09
C HIS A 530 -4.74 -7.02 23.15
N SER A 531 -6.00 -7.19 23.51
CA SER A 531 -7.11 -6.51 22.86
C SER A 531 -7.71 -5.53 23.86
N ILE A 532 -7.85 -4.27 23.45
CA ILE A 532 -8.71 -3.30 24.14
C ILE A 532 -10.21 -3.62 23.95
N TYR A 533 -10.53 -4.65 23.16
CA TYR A 533 -11.89 -5.04 22.81
C TYR A 533 -12.30 -6.30 23.58
N ARG A 534 -13.28 -6.08 24.46
CA ARG A 534 -14.14 -6.88 25.38
C ARG A 534 -14.05 -8.41 25.55
N HIS A 535 -13.24 -9.16 24.81
CA HIS A 535 -13.14 -10.60 24.99
C HIS A 535 -11.69 -11.01 25.19
N GLU A 536 -11.36 -11.43 26.42
CA GLU A 536 -10.23 -12.33 26.64
C GLU A 536 -10.44 -13.54 25.72
N PRO A 537 -9.49 -13.85 24.81
CA PRO A 537 -9.67 -14.98 23.92
C PRO A 537 -9.78 -16.25 24.76
N ALA A 538 -10.75 -17.08 24.43
CA ALA A 538 -10.80 -18.43 24.96
C ALA A 538 -9.52 -19.16 24.52
N LEU A 539 -8.62 -19.44 25.47
CA LEU A 539 -7.46 -20.31 25.28
C LEU A 539 -7.96 -21.73 24.99
N LEU A 540 -8.23 -21.99 23.71
CA LEU A 540 -8.36 -23.32 23.12
C LEU A 540 -7.00 -23.68 22.48
N PRO A 541 -6.68 -24.97 22.27
CA PRO A 541 -5.32 -25.51 22.32
C PRO A 541 -4.32 -24.74 21.44
N SER A 542 -3.44 -24.00 22.13
CA SER A 542 -2.14 -23.41 21.77
C SER A 542 -1.93 -22.62 20.46
N SER A 543 -2.73 -22.73 19.39
CA SER A 543 -2.35 -22.17 18.07
C SER A 543 -3.37 -21.27 17.38
N GLN A 544 -4.56 -21.04 17.95
CA GLN A 544 -5.57 -20.14 17.35
C GLN A 544 -5.97 -18.98 18.28
N ILE A 545 -6.10 -17.78 17.72
CA ILE A 545 -6.67 -16.59 18.38
C ILE A 545 -7.87 -16.12 17.58
N THR A 546 -8.95 -15.74 18.25
CA THR A 546 -10.10 -15.09 17.61
C THR A 546 -10.40 -13.77 18.31
N PHE A 547 -10.29 -12.66 17.59
CA PHE A 547 -10.70 -11.34 18.05
C PHE A 547 -12.09 -11.03 17.51
N LYS A 548 -13.06 -10.91 18.42
CA LYS A 548 -14.37 -10.35 18.12
C LYS A 548 -14.32 -8.84 18.31
N LEU A 549 -14.52 -8.11 17.22
CA LEU A 549 -14.47 -6.66 17.16
C LEU A 549 -15.85 -6.13 16.77
N ASN A 550 -16.14 -4.91 17.21
CA ASN A 550 -17.34 -4.19 16.79
C ASN A 550 -17.16 -3.66 15.36
N ASP A 551 -18.14 -2.90 14.90
CA ASP A 551 -18.16 -2.22 13.61
C ASP A 551 -16.89 -1.40 13.35
N LEU A 552 -16.46 -1.32 12.10
CA LEU A 552 -15.30 -0.56 11.63
C LEU A 552 -15.77 0.55 10.69
N ASN A 553 -15.34 1.78 10.98
CA ASN A 553 -15.72 2.98 10.24
C ASN A 553 -14.71 3.32 9.14
N SER A 554 -15.14 4.10 8.15
CA SER A 554 -14.31 4.57 7.04
C SER A 554 -13.02 5.19 7.57
N GLU A 555 -11.90 4.80 6.97
CA GLU A 555 -10.53 5.24 7.34
C GLU A 555 -10.08 4.88 8.77
N GLU A 556 -10.93 4.23 9.56
CA GLU A 556 -10.58 3.75 10.90
C GLU A 556 -9.50 2.68 10.80
N SER A 557 -8.54 2.72 11.73
CA SER A 557 -7.49 1.71 11.85
C SER A 557 -7.48 1.12 13.25
N ARG A 558 -7.42 -0.21 13.35
CA ARG A 558 -7.35 -0.94 14.62
C ARG A 558 -6.12 -1.83 14.66
N ASN A 559 -5.35 -1.69 15.73
CA ASN A 559 -4.19 -2.54 15.99
C ASN A 559 -4.57 -3.65 16.97
N LEU A 560 -4.35 -4.90 16.56
CA LEU A 560 -4.51 -6.10 17.38
C LEU A 560 -3.11 -6.60 17.73
N VAL A 561 -2.78 -6.60 19.01
CA VAL A 561 -1.46 -7.03 19.49
C VAL A 561 -1.58 -8.37 20.19
N PHE A 562 -0.62 -9.24 19.95
CA PHE A 562 -0.54 -10.54 20.60
C PHE A 562 0.91 -10.94 20.82
N GLN A 563 1.13 -11.91 21.70
CA GLN A 563 2.43 -12.45 22.05
C GLN A 563 2.49 -13.91 21.62
N LEU A 564 3.53 -14.25 20.86
CA LEU A 564 3.83 -15.59 20.39
C LEU A 564 5.07 -16.12 21.08
N ASN A 565 5.03 -17.38 21.48
CA ASN A 565 6.22 -18.15 21.80
C ASN A 565 6.77 -18.76 20.50
N VAL A 566 8.00 -18.37 20.17
CA VAL A 566 8.73 -18.89 19.02
C VAL A 566 9.74 -19.92 19.51
N PRO A 567 9.70 -21.17 19.03
CA PRO A 567 10.65 -22.20 19.42
C PRO A 567 12.07 -21.87 18.94
N ALA A 568 13.07 -22.46 19.60
CA ALA A 568 14.46 -22.34 19.15
C ALA A 568 14.61 -23.00 17.77
N LEU A 569 15.04 -22.22 16.77
CA LEU A 569 15.28 -22.72 15.42
C LEU A 569 16.58 -23.54 15.42
N VAL A 570 16.47 -24.85 15.15
CA VAL A 570 17.57 -25.82 15.23
C VAL A 570 18.50 -25.76 14.00
N GLU A 571 18.00 -25.26 12.87
CA GLU A 571 18.75 -25.06 11.62
C GLU A 571 18.50 -23.65 11.06
N GLN A 572 19.46 -23.10 10.30
CA GLN A 572 19.23 -21.85 9.55
C GLN A 572 18.27 -22.15 8.40
N PRO A 573 17.03 -21.63 8.40
CA PRO A 573 16.10 -21.93 7.33
C PRO A 573 16.56 -21.24 6.05
N ASN A 574 16.55 -21.99 4.94
CA ASN A 574 16.87 -21.46 3.61
C ASN A 574 15.75 -20.56 3.05
N ASN A 575 14.62 -20.40 3.74
CA ASN A 575 13.45 -19.65 3.27
C ASN A 575 12.71 -18.95 4.44
N ASN A 576 11.88 -17.95 4.14
CA ASN A 576 11.01 -17.32 5.15
C ASN A 576 9.87 -18.29 5.53
N ASP A 577 9.70 -18.58 6.81
CA ASP A 577 8.66 -19.50 7.28
C ASP A 577 7.30 -18.80 7.38
N ILE A 578 6.27 -19.41 6.80
CA ILE A 578 4.88 -19.04 7.07
C ILE A 578 4.51 -19.65 8.42
N ILE A 579 4.42 -18.83 9.46
CA ILE A 579 4.17 -19.27 10.84
C ILE A 579 2.68 -19.32 11.18
N GLY A 580 1.84 -18.73 10.34
CA GLY A 580 0.40 -18.71 10.52
C GLY A 580 -0.35 -18.03 9.39
N ARG A 581 -1.68 -18.00 9.52
CA ARG A 581 -2.61 -17.39 8.58
C ARG A 581 -3.67 -16.60 9.32
N VAL A 582 -4.09 -15.51 8.70
CA VAL A 582 -5.15 -14.65 9.21
C VAL A 582 -6.35 -14.71 8.29
N SER A 583 -7.54 -14.89 8.85
CA SER A 583 -8.80 -14.76 8.14
C SER A 583 -9.67 -13.74 8.84
N ILE A 584 -10.39 -12.95 8.05
CA ILE A 584 -11.29 -11.92 8.54
C ILE A 584 -12.67 -12.22 7.99
N GLU A 585 -13.65 -12.16 8.86
CA GLU A 585 -15.06 -12.31 8.54
C GLU A 585 -15.79 -11.07 9.02
N TYR A 586 -16.62 -10.47 8.18
CA TYR A 586 -17.43 -9.32 8.55
C TYR A 586 -18.67 -9.22 7.68
N THR A 587 -19.65 -8.43 8.11
CA THR A 587 -20.78 -8.04 7.26
C THR A 587 -20.48 -6.70 6.63
N ASP A 588 -20.46 -6.62 5.30
CA ASP A 588 -20.37 -5.36 4.55
C ASP A 588 -21.61 -4.51 4.87
N ALA A 589 -21.39 -3.35 5.49
CA ALA A 589 -22.48 -2.49 5.94
C ALA A 589 -23.25 -1.83 4.77
N ILE A 590 -22.59 -1.66 3.62
CA ILE A 590 -23.14 -1.00 2.43
C ILE A 590 -24.00 -1.99 1.64
N ASN A 591 -23.47 -3.19 1.37
CA ASN A 591 -24.17 -4.19 0.57
C ASN A 591 -24.97 -5.21 1.37
N GLY A 592 -24.80 -5.25 2.70
CA GLY A 592 -25.44 -6.22 3.59
C GLY A 592 -24.96 -7.66 3.39
N ARG A 593 -23.80 -7.88 2.74
CA ARG A 593 -23.27 -9.21 2.43
C ARG A 593 -22.26 -9.65 3.47
N GLN A 594 -22.23 -10.94 3.77
CA GLN A 594 -21.16 -11.52 4.58
C GLN A 594 -19.91 -11.71 3.71
N ILE A 595 -18.79 -11.15 4.17
CA ILE A 595 -17.51 -11.19 3.49
C ILE A 595 -16.56 -12.06 4.31
N HIS A 596 -15.91 -13.01 3.62
CA HIS A 596 -14.79 -13.78 4.15
C HIS A 596 -13.55 -13.42 3.34
N THR A 597 -12.54 -12.85 3.99
CA THR A 597 -11.31 -12.49 3.30
C THR A 597 -10.47 -13.74 3.02
N PRO A 598 -9.70 -13.77 1.92
CA PRO A 598 -8.65 -14.76 1.73
C PRO A 598 -7.69 -14.77 2.92
N THR A 599 -7.08 -15.93 3.17
CA THR A 599 -6.14 -16.05 4.29
C THR A 599 -4.84 -15.31 4.01
N ILE A 600 -4.44 -14.39 4.89
CA ILE A 600 -3.21 -13.61 4.79
C ILE A 600 -2.11 -14.33 5.58
N PRO A 601 -0.95 -14.66 4.99
CA PRO A 601 0.12 -15.35 5.71
C PRO A 601 0.82 -14.43 6.71
N PHE A 602 1.15 -14.96 7.88
CA PHE A 602 2.11 -14.38 8.82
C PHE A 602 3.49 -14.93 8.48
N LEU A 603 4.43 -14.06 8.10
CA LEU A 603 5.79 -14.44 7.71
C LEU A 603 6.76 -14.15 8.85
N LEU A 604 7.60 -15.12 9.17
CA LEU A 604 8.79 -14.94 9.97
C LEU A 604 9.98 -14.74 9.03
N VAL A 605 10.62 -13.57 9.12
CA VAL A 605 11.76 -13.23 8.26
C VAL A 605 13.06 -13.50 9.00
N HIS A 606 13.95 -14.29 8.38
CA HIS A 606 15.24 -14.60 8.99
C HIS A 606 16.29 -13.51 8.70
N PRO A 607 17.04 -13.05 9.71
CA PRO A 607 17.96 -11.91 9.57
C PRO A 607 19.13 -12.18 8.64
N ALA A 608 19.58 -13.44 8.58
CA ALA A 608 20.69 -13.87 7.73
C ALA A 608 20.39 -13.72 6.22
N GLN A 609 19.12 -13.54 5.86
CA GLN A 609 18.67 -13.33 4.47
C GLN A 609 18.47 -11.83 4.14
N LEU A 610 18.70 -10.93 5.10
CA LEU A 610 18.49 -9.50 4.93
C LEU A 610 19.82 -8.77 4.71
N THR A 611 19.84 -7.86 3.74
CA THR A 611 20.95 -6.93 3.56
C THR A 611 21.05 -5.99 4.78
N PRO A 612 22.25 -5.52 5.17
CA PRO A 612 22.44 -4.61 6.32
C PRO A 612 21.57 -3.34 6.27
N ASP A 613 21.24 -2.86 5.07
CA ASP A 613 20.39 -1.66 4.85
C ASP A 613 18.90 -1.99 4.74
N SER A 614 18.48 -3.22 5.05
CA SER A 614 17.08 -3.62 4.92
C SER A 614 16.20 -2.84 5.89
N PRO A 615 15.07 -2.24 5.43
CA PRO A 615 14.12 -1.56 6.31
C PRO A 615 13.44 -2.52 7.31
N LEU A 616 13.56 -3.84 7.12
CA LEU A 616 13.08 -4.87 8.06
C LEU A 616 13.98 -5.04 9.30
N LEU A 617 15.19 -4.50 9.28
CA LEU A 617 16.10 -4.45 10.44
C LEU A 617 15.77 -3.28 11.37
N VAL A 618 14.94 -2.32 10.93
CA VAL A 618 14.50 -1.17 11.72
C VAL A 618 13.35 -1.60 12.63
N ILE A 619 13.46 -1.31 13.93
CA ILE A 619 12.40 -1.56 14.91
C ILE A 619 11.12 -0.86 14.43
N ASN A 620 10.04 -1.63 14.27
CA ASN A 620 8.76 -1.07 13.87
C ASN A 620 8.22 -0.18 15.00
N TYR A 621 8.26 1.13 14.77
CA TYR A 621 7.83 2.14 15.73
C TYR A 621 6.39 1.93 16.22
N ALA A 622 5.46 1.59 15.32
CA ALA A 622 4.06 1.39 15.66
C ALA A 622 3.85 0.16 16.56
N LEU A 623 4.60 -0.92 16.31
CA LEU A 623 4.58 -2.10 17.16
C LEU A 623 5.23 -1.84 18.52
N ASP A 624 6.35 -1.13 18.57
CA ASP A 624 7.01 -0.74 19.84
C ASP A 624 6.07 0.09 20.73
N LEU A 625 5.36 1.05 20.13
CA LEU A 625 4.36 1.88 20.80
C LEU A 625 3.23 1.04 21.41
N GLN A 626 2.62 0.14 20.62
CA GLN A 626 1.53 -0.70 21.11
C GLN A 626 2.00 -1.76 22.11
N ARG A 627 3.22 -2.28 21.97
CA ARG A 627 3.86 -3.15 22.96
C ARG A 627 4.02 -2.44 24.30
N ASN A 628 4.56 -1.22 24.31
CA ASN A 628 4.71 -0.42 25.52
C ASN A 628 3.38 -0.18 26.22
N ARG A 629 2.31 0.08 25.46
CA ARG A 629 0.94 0.22 25.99
C ARG A 629 0.44 -1.08 26.62
N ALA A 630 0.57 -2.20 25.89
CA ALA A 630 0.12 -3.50 26.33
C ALA A 630 0.84 -3.99 27.60
N GLU A 631 2.17 -3.89 27.62
CA GLU A 631 2.96 -4.29 28.78
C GLU A 631 2.66 -3.42 30.00
N THR A 632 2.50 -2.11 29.80
CA THR A 632 2.16 -1.18 30.89
C THR A 632 0.81 -1.53 31.52
N SER A 633 -0.22 -1.82 30.71
CA SER A 633 -1.53 -2.21 31.24
C SER A 633 -1.45 -3.52 32.03
N ARG A 634 -0.71 -4.52 31.55
CA ARG A 634 -0.49 -5.78 32.28
C ARG A 634 0.26 -5.56 33.59
N VAL A 635 1.37 -4.83 33.56
CA VAL A 635 2.19 -4.56 34.75
C VAL A 635 1.41 -3.76 35.78
N LEU A 636 0.59 -2.79 35.36
CA LEU A 636 -0.31 -2.07 36.26
C LEU A 636 -1.30 -3.02 36.94
N LYS A 637 -1.96 -3.91 36.19
CA LYS A 637 -2.87 -4.92 36.76
C LYS A 637 -2.18 -5.86 37.74
N GLU A 638 -0.95 -6.29 37.43
CA GLU A 638 -0.14 -7.13 38.32
C GLU A 638 0.28 -6.39 39.59
N ALA A 639 0.77 -5.15 39.45
CA ALA A 639 1.20 -4.33 40.58
C ALA A 639 0.04 -4.01 41.54
N VAL A 640 -1.18 -3.83 41.03
CA VAL A 640 -2.38 -3.62 41.85
C VAL A 640 -2.76 -4.87 42.66
N ASN A 641 -2.58 -6.05 42.07
CA ASN A 641 -2.91 -7.32 42.72
C ASN A 641 -1.77 -7.88 43.58
N GLU A 642 -0.58 -7.29 43.52
CA GLU A 642 0.60 -7.72 44.26
C GLU A 642 0.50 -7.29 45.74
N PRO A 643 0.42 -8.23 46.70
CA PRO A 643 0.30 -7.92 48.12
C PRO A 643 1.58 -7.30 48.71
N ASN A 644 2.73 -7.49 48.07
CA ASN A 644 4.00 -6.92 48.52
C ASN A 644 4.31 -5.60 47.80
N TYR A 645 4.22 -4.49 48.53
CA TYR A 645 4.47 -3.14 48.00
C TYR A 645 5.84 -2.94 47.37
N GLU A 646 6.91 -3.51 47.94
CA GLU A 646 8.25 -3.38 47.37
C GLU A 646 8.32 -4.10 46.02
N ARG A 647 7.67 -5.27 45.92
CA ARG A 647 7.60 -6.02 44.67
C ARG A 647 6.77 -5.30 43.61
N ALA A 648 5.64 -4.71 43.99
CA ALA A 648 4.83 -3.88 43.11
C ALA A 648 5.65 -2.68 42.57
N ARG A 649 6.45 -2.03 43.42
CA ARG A 649 7.35 -0.94 43.02
C ARG A 649 8.45 -1.38 42.08
N GLU A 650 9.07 -2.53 42.32
CA GLU A 650 10.06 -3.11 41.42
C GLU A 650 9.47 -3.35 40.02
N LEU A 651 8.25 -3.88 39.94
CA LEU A 651 7.55 -4.10 38.68
C LEU A 651 7.30 -2.79 37.91
N LEU A 652 6.79 -1.77 38.60
CA LEU A 652 6.54 -0.44 38.00
C LEU A 652 7.84 0.24 37.54
N ASN A 653 8.89 0.19 38.34
CA ASN A 653 10.21 0.76 37.99
C ASN A 653 10.85 0.03 36.82
N ALA A 654 10.77 -1.30 36.78
CA ALA A 654 11.27 -2.08 35.66
C ALA A 654 10.54 -1.71 34.36
N GLN A 655 9.22 -1.50 34.42
CA GLN A 655 8.45 -1.06 33.26
C GLN A 655 8.77 0.37 32.83
N LEU A 656 8.92 1.31 33.77
CA LEU A 656 9.36 2.68 33.49
C LEU A 656 10.73 2.69 32.77
N ALA A 657 11.68 1.88 33.24
CA ALA A 657 12.99 1.78 32.60
C ALA A 657 12.89 1.27 31.15
N LYS A 658 12.04 0.26 30.90
CA LYS A 658 11.81 -0.29 29.55
C LYS A 658 11.19 0.73 28.60
N ILE A 659 10.18 1.49 29.03
CA ILE A 659 9.55 2.51 28.16
C ILE A 659 10.56 3.61 27.84
N ARG A 660 11.33 4.08 28.83
CA ARG A 660 12.34 5.14 28.64
C ARG A 660 13.48 4.74 27.70
N SER A 661 13.82 3.45 27.61
CA SER A 661 14.82 2.94 26.68
C SER A 661 14.26 2.51 25.32
N SER A 662 12.94 2.58 25.12
CA SER A 662 12.29 2.20 23.87
C SER A 662 12.41 3.26 22.78
N VAL A 663 12.20 2.86 21.53
CA VAL A 663 12.27 3.77 20.37
C VAL A 663 11.12 4.78 20.39
N SER A 664 9.95 4.36 20.90
CA SER A 664 8.76 5.19 21.06
C SER A 664 8.72 6.00 22.36
N ALA A 665 9.81 6.05 23.14
CA ALA A 665 9.84 6.74 24.44
C ALA A 665 9.36 8.20 24.39
N GLN A 666 9.63 8.92 23.29
CA GLN A 666 9.25 10.33 23.11
C GLN A 666 7.83 10.52 22.55
N ASP A 667 7.12 9.45 22.19
CA ASP A 667 5.73 9.53 21.73
C ASP A 667 4.82 10.13 22.80
N PRO A 668 3.86 11.01 22.46
CA PRO A 668 2.92 11.58 23.43
C PRO A 668 2.20 10.54 24.30
N LEU A 669 1.84 9.38 23.74
CA LEU A 669 1.21 8.29 24.48
C LEU A 669 2.19 7.66 25.48
N CYS A 670 3.42 7.35 25.06
CA CYS A 670 4.45 6.82 25.96
C CYS A 670 4.80 7.81 27.08
N GLN A 671 4.88 9.10 26.77
CA GLN A 671 5.06 10.15 27.77
C GLN A 671 3.90 10.21 28.76
N GLN A 672 2.66 10.01 28.30
CA GLN A 672 1.52 9.89 29.19
C GLN A 672 1.59 8.64 30.08
N LEU A 673 1.92 7.46 29.50
CA LEU A 673 2.10 6.22 30.28
C LEU A 673 3.20 6.35 31.33
N ILE A 674 4.31 7.04 31.01
CA ILE A 674 5.38 7.34 31.96
C ILE A 674 4.84 8.18 33.13
N ARG A 675 4.10 9.27 32.84
CA ARG A 675 3.49 10.11 33.87
C ARG A 675 2.52 9.33 34.74
N ASP A 676 1.69 8.48 34.15
CA ASP A 676 0.73 7.66 34.88
C ASP A 676 1.44 6.66 35.81
N LEU A 677 2.48 5.98 35.32
CA LEU A 677 3.31 5.09 36.13
C LEU A 677 4.05 5.83 37.25
N GLU A 678 4.62 7.01 36.98
CA GLU A 678 5.27 7.86 37.98
C GLU A 678 4.27 8.33 39.04
N TYR A 679 3.06 8.71 38.64
CA TYR A 679 2.01 9.10 39.56
C TYR A 679 1.64 7.93 40.50
N GLN A 680 1.44 6.73 39.95
CA GLN A 680 1.14 5.53 40.74
C GLN A 680 2.32 5.13 41.65
N TYR A 681 3.55 5.34 41.19
CA TYR A 681 4.75 5.10 41.99
C TYR A 681 4.87 6.05 43.20
N THR A 682 4.43 7.31 43.03
CA THR A 682 4.55 8.38 44.03
C THR A 682 3.38 8.43 45.01
N SER A 683 2.19 7.99 44.59
CA SER A 683 0.94 8.04 45.36
C SER A 683 0.89 6.95 46.44
N GLN A 684 1.54 7.22 47.57
CA GLN A 684 1.85 6.30 48.67
C GLN A 684 0.64 5.73 49.46
N TYR A 685 -0.62 6.05 49.12
CA TYR A 685 -1.79 5.71 49.97
C TYR A 685 -3.08 5.26 49.26
N GLU A 686 -3.17 5.24 47.91
CA GLU A 686 -4.44 4.96 47.22
C GLU A 686 -4.39 3.89 46.12
N LEU A 687 -3.35 3.05 46.06
CA LEU A 687 -3.30 1.92 45.11
C LEU A 687 -4.55 1.01 45.17
N ARG A 688 -5.25 0.99 46.31
CA ARG A 688 -6.51 0.24 46.49
C ARG A 688 -7.80 1.01 46.16
N THR A 689 -7.76 2.34 46.05
CA THR A 689 -8.97 3.18 45.97
C THR A 689 -9.14 3.85 44.61
N THR A 690 -8.05 4.15 43.88
CA THR A 690 -8.11 4.93 42.64
C THR A 690 -8.21 4.08 41.35
N MET A 691 -7.94 2.77 41.39
CA MET A 691 -7.76 1.94 40.18
C MET A 691 -8.89 0.97 39.82
N THR A 692 -10.09 1.12 40.39
CA THR A 692 -11.29 0.46 39.83
C THR A 692 -11.82 1.17 38.56
N ASN A 693 -11.34 2.40 38.27
CA ASN A 693 -11.97 3.30 37.29
C ASN A 693 -11.12 3.66 36.04
N MET A 694 -9.97 3.01 35.78
CA MET A 694 -9.11 3.45 34.65
C MET A 694 -8.61 2.36 33.68
N TYR A 695 -8.77 1.06 33.97
CA TYR A 695 -8.14 0.01 33.13
C TYR A 695 -8.92 -1.33 33.02
N MET A 696 -10.25 -1.29 33.16
CA MET A 696 -11.17 -2.31 32.62
C MET A 696 -12.06 -1.65 31.60
#